data_AF-D2B192-F1
#
_entry.id   AF-D2B192-F1
#
_cell.length_a   1.000
_cell.length_b   1.000
_cell.length_c   1.000
_cell.angle_alpha   90.00
_cell.angle_beta   90.00
_cell.angle_gamma   90.00
#
_symmetry.space_group_name_H-M   'P 1'
#
loop_
_entity.id
_entity.type
_entity.pdbx_description
1 polymer ?
#
loop_
_entity_poly.entity_id
_entity_poly.type
_entity_poly.pdbx_seq_one_letter_code
_entity_poly.pdbx_strand_id
1 'polypeptide(L)'
;MRSRLAALVTAFLLIPLAVPLSAAPAQAVRQAPPSGCGLQALGTLPLTGATTAGTALDADHPDGPRVYSVTSSASGPAQLGIRDAHDGRLIAERPLPGALGSWAVTVAPDHSVYVGTYPLSPAQARFYRYRPDTDQVTDLGVPIAGETFVWTVAVTPDGSAVYGGTSPSGKVFRYDTASGAVTDLGAPVPGEQYIRDLAIGDDGTVYAGVGAGSMKVAVLAPDGTTRKIIDPPIQGKGYAYDLDLAGRYLLVRYGTTTSTNPMGVYDTARGVWKDVVDDVDSLTVGGGRHGQQLYLWQDDELARYDLKSGELVKLGFTEFGGGAARTLGWVGHTLVGTGSTGRIWNYDRKTGKGSLLAGTLTGQPVSIRSMTTGPDGRIYAGGFFTGGLAAYDPATGQTQSWPDIGQSEGLVTHKGKLYLGVYPGARIHEFDGTAFKQLLDLRDQEQDRPFALVSAGDWLAFGTVPRAGTVGGVFGLYDPATGRKVIKRNIVPGHSIVGLAYRDGVVYGTTSAFGGVGVPQGDAAHVFAYDIATDSIKWQTAPVPGDLALGSITFDDAGKLWGLTPDALFEMDPATGQTLRTVKHQTYAWQNQTQVWLDTNIEFHAGALWGKVQGKVYRIDRAAMKFTLITRPISNLVKGPDGHLYLSRVENFSTYRICGS
;
A
#
# COMPACT_ATOMS: atom_id res chain seq x y z
N MET A 1 -9.25 30.29 -88.68
CA MET A 1 -9.52 31.18 -87.52
C MET A 1 -9.50 30.32 -86.26
N ARG A 2 -8.50 30.50 -85.38
CA ARG A 2 -8.42 30.00 -83.97
C ARG A 2 -8.56 28.47 -83.74
N SER A 3 -7.97 27.85 -82.74
CA SER A 3 -6.73 28.01 -81.98
C SER A 3 -6.59 26.72 -81.17
N ARG A 4 -5.37 26.19 -81.15
CA ARG A 4 -4.88 25.00 -80.44
C ARG A 4 -5.41 24.85 -79.00
N LEU A 5 -5.93 23.65 -78.67
CA LEU A 5 -5.85 23.07 -77.33
C LEU A 5 -4.42 22.58 -77.12
N ALA A 6 -3.77 22.99 -76.05
CA ALA A 6 -2.55 22.35 -75.56
C ALA A 6 -2.64 22.25 -74.03
N ALA A 7 -2.61 21.01 -73.56
CA ALA A 7 -2.56 20.62 -72.16
C ALA A 7 -1.31 21.20 -71.49
N LEU A 8 -1.46 21.75 -70.29
CA LEU A 8 -0.35 22.06 -69.40
C LEU A 8 -0.38 21.11 -68.21
N VAL A 9 0.62 20.24 -68.18
CA VAL A 9 1.04 19.37 -67.09
C VAL A 9 1.39 20.24 -65.88
N THR A 10 0.74 20.02 -64.74
CA THR A 10 1.14 20.64 -63.46
C THR A 10 1.92 19.61 -62.66
N ALA A 11 3.19 19.94 -62.38
CA ALA A 11 4.11 19.10 -61.64
C ALA A 11 3.67 18.95 -60.17
N PHE A 12 3.59 17.70 -59.69
CA PHE A 12 3.45 17.38 -58.27
C PHE A 12 4.78 17.64 -57.55
N LEU A 13 4.80 18.61 -56.64
CA LEU A 13 5.85 18.75 -55.63
C LEU A 13 5.68 17.63 -54.59
N LEU A 14 6.61 16.68 -54.58
CA LEU A 14 6.79 15.71 -53.49
C LEU A 14 7.32 16.43 -52.26
N ILE A 15 6.47 16.64 -51.26
CA ILE A 15 6.87 17.02 -49.90
C ILE A 15 7.28 15.72 -49.19
N PRO A 16 8.51 15.60 -48.64
CA PRO A 16 8.90 14.40 -47.90
C PRO A 16 8.11 14.36 -46.58
N LEU A 17 7.31 13.32 -46.42
CA LEU A 17 6.71 12.94 -45.14
C LEU A 17 7.84 12.59 -44.17
N ALA A 18 8.15 13.53 -43.25
CA ALA A 18 8.98 13.24 -42.10
C ALA A 18 8.22 12.26 -41.20
N VAL A 19 8.63 10.99 -41.23
CA VAL A 19 8.19 9.98 -40.25
C VAL A 19 8.66 10.48 -38.87
N PRO A 20 7.79 10.58 -37.85
CA PRO A 20 8.25 10.93 -36.51
C PRO A 20 9.19 9.81 -36.04
N LEU A 21 10.46 10.13 -35.82
CA LEU A 21 11.37 9.23 -35.11
C LEU A 21 10.72 8.94 -33.75
N SER A 22 10.41 7.67 -33.51
CA SER A 22 10.12 7.15 -32.18
C SER A 22 11.22 7.63 -31.25
N ALA A 23 10.86 8.37 -30.20
CA ALA A 23 11.79 8.71 -29.14
C ALA A 23 12.41 7.42 -28.61
N ALA A 24 13.72 7.26 -28.77
CA ALA A 24 14.43 6.16 -28.14
C ALA A 24 14.18 6.21 -26.63
N PRO A 25 13.96 5.07 -25.95
CA PRO A 25 13.88 5.06 -24.50
C PRO A 25 15.12 5.75 -23.93
N ALA A 26 14.91 6.64 -22.94
CA ALA A 26 15.99 7.36 -22.29
C ALA A 26 17.09 6.37 -21.87
N GLN A 27 18.29 6.52 -22.43
CA GLN A 27 19.41 5.65 -22.11
C GLN A 27 19.73 5.76 -20.62
N ALA A 28 19.60 4.64 -19.90
CA ALA A 28 20.01 4.53 -18.51
C ALA A 28 21.48 4.99 -18.37
N VAL A 29 21.74 5.85 -17.38
CA VAL A 29 23.10 6.33 -17.08
C VAL A 29 23.96 5.11 -16.74
N ARG A 30 24.91 4.79 -17.62
CA ARG A 30 25.80 3.65 -17.49
C ARG A 30 26.90 3.98 -16.48
N GLN A 31 26.68 3.68 -15.21
CA GLN A 31 27.77 3.61 -14.23
C GLN A 31 28.35 2.21 -14.24
N ALA A 32 29.65 2.09 -14.46
CA ALA A 32 30.34 0.81 -14.33
C ALA A 32 30.14 0.26 -12.91
N PRO A 33 29.87 -1.04 -12.73
CA PRO A 33 29.76 -1.64 -11.41
C PRO A 33 31.01 -1.33 -10.58
N PRO A 34 30.84 -0.93 -9.32
CA PRO A 34 31.97 -0.54 -8.51
C PRO A 34 32.81 -1.78 -8.13
N SER A 35 34.13 -1.64 -8.06
CA SER A 35 35.07 -2.77 -7.93
C SER A 35 35.79 -2.86 -6.58
N GLY A 36 35.78 -1.79 -5.77
CA GLY A 36 36.41 -1.79 -4.45
C GLY A 36 35.69 -2.69 -3.45
N CYS A 37 36.34 -3.09 -2.36
CA CYS A 37 35.66 -3.81 -1.30
C CYS A 37 34.89 -2.87 -0.35
N GLY A 38 33.92 -3.40 0.39
CA GLY A 38 33.12 -2.64 1.35
C GLY A 38 31.83 -2.06 0.79
N LEU A 39 31.23 -1.13 1.52
CA LEU A 39 29.94 -0.52 1.18
C LEU A 39 30.10 0.51 0.06
N GLN A 40 29.29 0.38 -0.98
CA GLN A 40 29.30 1.25 -2.15
C GLN A 40 27.87 1.61 -2.55
N ALA A 41 27.64 2.89 -2.77
CA ALA A 41 26.35 3.39 -3.25
C ALA A 41 26.16 3.03 -4.72
N LEU A 42 24.96 2.54 -5.07
CA LEU A 42 24.55 2.25 -6.45
C LEU A 42 23.50 3.24 -6.96
N GLY A 43 23.15 4.25 -6.15
CA GLY A 43 22.11 5.23 -6.47
C GLY A 43 20.72 4.72 -6.08
N THR A 44 19.75 4.91 -6.97
CA THR A 44 18.36 4.49 -6.79
C THR A 44 17.93 3.53 -7.89
N LEU A 45 16.99 2.65 -7.59
CA LEU A 45 16.32 1.84 -8.60
C LEU A 45 15.19 2.65 -9.26
N PRO A 46 14.87 2.39 -10.55
CA PRO A 46 13.83 3.10 -11.29
C PRO A 46 12.41 2.66 -10.87
N LEU A 47 12.12 2.70 -9.58
CA LEU A 47 10.80 2.48 -9.00
C LEU A 47 10.12 3.83 -8.78
N THR A 48 9.18 4.16 -9.66
CA THR A 48 8.35 5.36 -9.54
C THR A 48 6.88 5.01 -9.74
N GLY A 49 6.00 5.82 -9.17
CA GLY A 49 4.57 5.64 -9.38
C GLY A 49 3.72 6.80 -8.87
N ALA A 50 2.51 6.92 -9.41
CA ALA A 50 1.58 7.99 -9.10
C ALA A 50 0.40 7.48 -8.24
N THR A 51 0.66 7.11 -6.99
CA THR A 51 -0.43 6.69 -6.09
C THR A 51 -1.10 7.89 -5.45
N THR A 52 -2.41 8.02 -5.64
CA THR A 52 -3.22 9.10 -5.09
C THR A 52 -4.29 8.56 -4.14
N ALA A 53 -4.02 8.62 -2.84
CA ALA A 53 -4.97 8.16 -1.84
C ALA A 53 -6.03 9.22 -1.48
N GLY A 54 -5.63 10.48 -1.42
CA GLY A 54 -6.49 11.64 -1.20
C GLY A 54 -6.75 12.39 -2.49
N THR A 55 -8.00 12.71 -2.77
CA THR A 55 -8.41 13.48 -3.94
C THR A 55 -9.70 14.23 -3.65
N ALA A 56 -9.85 15.43 -4.24
CA ALA A 56 -11.09 16.20 -4.20
C ALA A 56 -11.37 16.85 -5.57
N LEU A 57 -12.64 17.12 -5.84
CA LEU A 57 -13.11 17.86 -7.01
C LEU A 57 -13.51 19.27 -6.59
N ASP A 58 -13.05 20.27 -7.34
CA ASP A 58 -13.58 21.63 -7.33
C ASP A 58 -14.32 21.85 -8.65
N ALA A 59 -15.62 21.56 -8.64
CA ALA A 59 -16.45 21.53 -9.84
C ALA A 59 -16.76 22.94 -10.38
N ASP A 60 -16.77 23.93 -9.49
CA ASP A 60 -17.22 25.30 -9.77
C ASP A 60 -16.07 26.31 -9.78
N HIS A 61 -14.81 25.83 -9.85
CA HIS A 61 -13.64 26.69 -9.91
C HIS A 61 -13.75 27.70 -11.08
N PRO A 62 -13.46 29.00 -10.86
CA PRO A 62 -13.71 30.06 -11.84
C PRO A 62 -12.98 29.87 -13.18
N ASP A 63 -11.77 29.30 -13.15
CA ASP A 63 -10.98 28.97 -14.36
C ASP A 63 -11.33 27.62 -15.00
N GLY A 64 -12.44 27.00 -14.60
CA GLY A 64 -12.85 25.65 -15.02
C GLY A 64 -12.53 24.59 -13.96
N PRO A 65 -13.26 23.46 -13.99
CA PRO A 65 -13.30 22.47 -12.92
C PRO A 65 -11.97 21.74 -12.74
N ARG A 66 -11.59 21.46 -11.49
CA ARG A 66 -10.28 20.91 -11.12
C ARG A 66 -10.38 19.67 -10.26
N VAL A 67 -9.51 18.71 -10.53
CA VAL A 67 -9.23 17.57 -9.64
C VAL A 67 -7.90 17.80 -8.93
N TYR A 68 -7.93 17.80 -7.60
CA TYR A 68 -6.77 17.89 -6.73
C TYR A 68 -6.44 16.51 -6.21
N SER A 69 -5.22 16.01 -6.44
CA SER A 69 -4.79 14.70 -5.97
C SER A 69 -3.40 14.77 -5.35
N VAL A 70 -3.19 14.08 -4.23
CA VAL A 70 -1.87 14.03 -3.59
C VAL A 70 -1.15 12.74 -3.97
N THR A 71 -0.03 12.87 -4.68
CA THR A 71 0.83 11.74 -5.03
C THR A 71 1.78 11.40 -3.89
N SER A 72 1.74 10.15 -3.42
CA SER A 72 2.63 9.68 -2.37
C SER A 72 4.06 9.50 -2.88
N SER A 73 5.04 9.86 -2.04
CA SER A 73 6.48 9.75 -2.30
C SER A 73 7.16 8.97 -1.16
N ALA A 74 8.15 8.16 -1.51
CA ALA A 74 8.91 7.35 -0.56
C ALA A 74 9.81 8.16 0.37
N SER A 75 10.39 9.24 -0.15
CA SER A 75 11.34 10.11 0.56
C SER A 75 10.85 11.54 0.70
N GLY A 76 9.73 11.87 0.08
CA GLY A 76 9.14 13.19 0.09
C GLY A 76 9.86 14.19 -0.83
N PRO A 77 9.29 15.40 -1.01
CA PRO A 77 7.93 15.74 -0.61
C PRO A 77 6.89 15.00 -1.47
N ALA A 78 5.74 14.70 -0.90
CA ALA A 78 4.53 14.39 -1.65
C ALA A 78 4.15 15.58 -2.54
N GLN A 79 3.42 15.32 -3.63
CA GLN A 79 3.02 16.35 -4.58
C GLN A 79 1.50 16.53 -4.58
N LEU A 80 1.02 17.76 -4.44
CA LEU A 80 -0.35 18.14 -4.77
C LEU A 80 -0.45 18.39 -6.28
N GLY A 81 -1.02 17.45 -7.01
CA GLY A 81 -1.32 17.56 -8.42
C GLY A 81 -2.66 18.26 -8.66
N ILE A 82 -2.67 19.18 -9.61
CA ILE A 82 -3.81 20.01 -10.00
C ILE A 82 -4.07 19.74 -11.46
N ARG A 83 -5.26 19.25 -11.78
CA ARG A 83 -5.61 18.79 -13.12
C ARG A 83 -6.97 19.28 -13.54
N ASP A 84 -7.14 19.49 -14.83
CA ASP A 84 -8.43 19.77 -15.43
C ASP A 84 -9.34 18.53 -15.30
N ALA A 85 -10.55 18.72 -14.80
CA ALA A 85 -11.48 17.61 -14.58
C ALA A 85 -12.08 17.05 -15.88
N HIS A 86 -12.05 17.81 -16.99
CA HIS A 86 -12.63 17.38 -18.25
C HIS A 86 -11.72 16.45 -19.04
N ASP A 87 -10.45 16.83 -19.19
CA ASP A 87 -9.49 16.15 -20.06
C ASP A 87 -8.30 15.54 -19.31
N GLY A 88 -8.19 15.77 -18.00
CA GLY A 88 -7.14 15.24 -17.15
C GLY A 88 -5.78 15.91 -17.34
N ARG A 89 -5.70 16.99 -18.13
CA ARG A 89 -4.47 17.74 -18.37
C ARG A 89 -3.88 18.26 -17.06
N LEU A 90 -2.58 18.05 -16.90
CA LEU A 90 -1.84 18.61 -15.76
C LEU A 90 -1.78 20.13 -15.88
N ILE A 91 -2.25 20.82 -14.84
CA ILE A 91 -2.14 22.27 -14.69
C ILE A 91 -0.88 22.59 -13.89
N ALA A 92 -0.68 21.91 -12.77
CA ALA A 92 0.41 22.17 -11.85
C ALA A 92 0.66 21.00 -10.88
N GLU A 93 1.87 20.92 -10.35
CA GLU A 93 2.21 20.11 -9.17
C GLU A 93 2.90 21.01 -8.14
N ARG A 94 2.46 20.92 -6.88
CA ARG A 94 3.02 21.71 -5.79
C ARG A 94 3.52 20.78 -4.68
N PRO A 95 4.78 20.93 -4.22
CA PRO A 95 5.30 20.08 -3.17
C PRO A 95 4.58 20.35 -1.85
N LEU A 96 4.42 19.31 -1.04
CA LEU A 96 3.99 19.36 0.35
C LEU A 96 5.19 19.02 1.25
N PRO A 97 6.00 20.01 1.68
CA PRO A 97 7.26 19.77 2.37
C PRO A 97 7.08 19.00 3.69
N GLY A 98 7.79 17.88 3.84
CA GLY A 98 7.71 17.02 5.03
C GLY A 98 6.57 15.99 5.00
N ALA A 99 5.78 15.94 3.93
CA ALA A 99 4.77 14.91 3.72
C ALA A 99 5.28 13.79 2.80
N LEU A 100 4.86 12.55 3.07
CA LEU A 100 5.03 11.39 2.17
C LEU A 100 3.77 11.05 1.39
N GLY A 101 2.61 11.58 1.77
CA GLY A 101 1.36 11.41 1.05
C GLY A 101 0.17 11.93 1.85
N SER A 102 -1.03 11.67 1.35
CA SER A 102 -2.28 12.11 1.98
C SER A 102 -3.44 11.21 1.58
N TRP A 103 -4.33 10.94 2.53
CA TRP A 103 -5.72 10.52 2.29
C TRP A 103 -6.71 11.70 2.32
N ALA A 104 -6.33 12.77 3.00
CA ALA A 104 -7.20 13.84 3.42
C ALA A 104 -7.04 15.04 2.49
N VAL A 105 -7.96 15.23 1.55
CA VAL A 105 -8.02 16.39 0.65
C VAL A 105 -9.46 16.87 0.60
N THR A 106 -9.69 18.17 0.83
CA THR A 106 -11.01 18.79 0.69
C THR A 106 -10.90 20.18 0.09
N VAL A 107 -11.96 20.64 -0.57
CA VAL A 107 -12.06 21.95 -1.21
C VAL A 107 -13.05 22.80 -0.41
N ALA A 108 -12.64 23.98 0.02
CA ALA A 108 -13.47 24.95 0.70
C ALA A 108 -14.29 25.79 -0.29
N PRO A 109 -15.39 26.44 0.16
CA PRO A 109 -16.21 27.31 -0.69
C PRO A 109 -15.45 28.48 -1.34
N ASP A 110 -14.30 28.89 -0.78
CA ASP A 110 -13.41 29.90 -1.35
C ASP A 110 -12.37 29.31 -2.34
N HIS A 111 -12.55 28.07 -2.76
CA HIS A 111 -11.65 27.25 -3.58
C HIS A 111 -10.31 26.90 -2.92
N SER A 112 -10.09 27.24 -1.65
CA SER A 112 -8.91 26.77 -0.93
C SER A 112 -8.94 25.25 -0.78
N VAL A 113 -7.80 24.61 -0.94
CA VAL A 113 -7.67 23.16 -0.76
C VAL A 113 -6.96 22.88 0.55
N TYR A 114 -7.59 22.13 1.43
CA TYR A 114 -7.00 21.70 2.69
C TYR A 114 -6.51 20.27 2.59
N VAL A 115 -5.30 20.02 3.08
CA VAL A 115 -4.63 18.72 2.95
C VAL A 115 -4.08 18.27 4.29
N GLY A 116 -4.54 17.12 4.79
CA GLY A 116 -3.93 16.42 5.90
C GLY A 116 -2.97 15.35 5.41
N THR A 117 -1.79 15.20 6.03
CA THR A 117 -0.74 14.31 5.52
C THR A 117 -0.19 13.35 6.58
N TYR A 118 0.65 12.43 6.12
CA TYR A 118 1.48 11.58 6.95
C TYR A 118 2.96 11.70 6.52
N PRO A 119 3.91 11.59 7.46
CA PRO A 119 5.33 11.70 7.16
C PRO A 119 6.03 10.33 7.22
N LEU A 120 7.37 10.34 7.09
CA LEU A 120 8.19 9.20 7.50
C LEU A 120 8.27 9.16 9.03
N SER A 121 7.87 8.04 9.65
CA SER A 121 8.03 7.84 11.09
C SER A 121 9.50 8.01 11.51
N PRO A 122 9.81 8.71 12.62
CA PRO A 122 8.92 9.09 13.73
C PRO A 122 8.31 10.51 13.65
N ALA A 123 8.26 11.15 12.48
CA ALA A 123 7.66 12.49 12.37
C ALA A 123 6.13 12.49 12.57
N GLN A 124 5.57 13.68 12.83
CA GLN A 124 4.14 13.90 13.10
C GLN A 124 3.37 14.29 11.85
N ALA A 125 2.06 14.04 11.87
CA ALA A 125 1.15 14.45 10.80
C ALA A 125 1.21 15.96 10.57
N ARG A 126 1.03 16.41 9.33
CA ARG A 126 1.00 17.83 8.99
C ARG A 126 -0.31 18.21 8.29
N PHE A 127 -0.65 19.47 8.36
CA PHE A 127 -1.84 20.06 7.77
C PHE A 127 -1.44 21.25 6.89
N TYR A 128 -2.02 21.35 5.70
CA TYR A 128 -1.67 22.38 4.71
C TYR A 128 -2.93 23.04 4.16
N ARG A 129 -2.75 24.26 3.64
CA ARG A 129 -3.69 24.94 2.76
C ARG A 129 -3.01 25.27 1.44
N TYR A 130 -3.64 24.94 0.32
CA TYR A 130 -3.31 25.46 -0.99
C TYR A 130 -4.34 26.52 -1.41
N ARG A 131 -3.85 27.63 -1.94
CA ARG A 131 -4.66 28.72 -2.46
C ARG A 131 -4.51 28.79 -3.97
N PRO A 132 -5.56 28.51 -4.77
CA PRO A 132 -5.48 28.58 -6.23
C PRO A 132 -5.26 30.00 -6.77
N ASP A 133 -5.75 31.02 -6.07
CA ASP A 133 -5.67 32.43 -6.49
C ASP A 133 -4.25 33.00 -6.41
N THR A 134 -3.46 32.55 -5.44
CA THR A 134 -2.04 32.92 -5.29
C THR A 134 -1.08 31.81 -5.67
N ASP A 135 -1.62 30.63 -6.04
CA ASP A 135 -0.89 29.42 -6.34
C ASP A 135 0.13 29.02 -5.25
N GLN A 136 -0.28 29.14 -3.98
CA GLN A 136 0.60 28.96 -2.83
C GLN A 136 0.16 27.82 -1.92
N VAL A 137 1.11 26.94 -1.56
CA VAL A 137 0.97 25.99 -0.46
C VAL A 137 1.51 26.61 0.82
N THR A 138 0.70 26.62 1.88
CA THR A 138 1.08 27.01 3.25
C THR A 138 1.01 25.80 4.17
N ASP A 139 2.09 25.57 4.91
CA ASP A 139 2.15 24.58 5.99
C ASP A 139 1.52 25.18 7.25
N LEU A 140 0.40 24.60 7.67
CA LEU A 140 -0.37 25.01 8.86
C LEU A 140 0.15 24.32 10.14
N GLY A 141 1.21 23.51 10.03
CA GLY A 141 1.88 22.87 11.15
C GLY A 141 1.33 21.49 11.51
N VAL A 142 1.62 21.07 12.74
CA VAL A 142 1.16 19.82 13.34
C VAL A 142 -0.16 20.10 14.06
N PRO A 143 -1.29 19.53 13.62
CA PRO A 143 -2.60 19.86 14.20
C PRO A 143 -2.76 19.32 15.63
N ILE A 144 -2.27 18.11 15.90
CA ILE A 144 -2.29 17.50 17.23
C ILE A 144 -0.95 16.81 17.47
N ALA A 145 -0.29 17.14 18.58
CA ALA A 145 0.96 16.50 18.95
C ALA A 145 0.78 15.01 19.27
N GLY A 146 1.71 14.17 18.81
CA GLY A 146 1.67 12.71 18.98
C GLY A 146 0.90 11.96 17.88
N GLU A 147 0.09 12.66 17.09
CA GLU A 147 -0.61 12.06 15.95
C GLU A 147 0.30 12.00 14.72
N THR A 148 0.28 10.87 14.02
CA THR A 148 1.21 10.58 12.90
C THR A 148 0.51 10.55 11.53
N PHE A 149 -0.82 10.51 11.51
CA PHE A 149 -1.63 10.62 10.31
C PHE A 149 -2.80 11.58 10.53
N VAL A 150 -3.09 12.41 9.52
CA VAL A 150 -4.43 12.98 9.31
C VAL A 150 -5.10 12.18 8.19
N TRP A 151 -6.15 11.43 8.52
CA TRP A 151 -6.83 10.50 7.60
C TRP A 151 -7.89 11.17 6.75
N THR A 152 -8.52 12.22 7.28
CA THR A 152 -9.63 12.92 6.67
C THR A 152 -9.60 14.39 7.08
N VAL A 153 -10.09 15.25 6.20
CA VAL A 153 -10.40 16.64 6.49
C VAL A 153 -11.74 16.98 5.84
N ALA A 154 -12.58 17.73 6.55
CA ALA A 154 -13.88 18.18 6.06
C ALA A 154 -14.07 19.65 6.43
N VAL A 155 -14.53 20.45 5.47
CA VAL A 155 -14.80 21.87 5.66
C VAL A 155 -16.29 22.07 5.99
N THR A 156 -16.60 23.03 6.85
CA THR A 156 -17.99 23.43 7.10
C THR A 156 -18.60 24.05 5.84
N PRO A 157 -19.92 23.91 5.60
CA PRO A 157 -20.56 24.48 4.41
C PRO A 157 -20.37 25.99 4.24
N ASP A 158 -20.20 26.73 5.34
CA ASP A 158 -19.94 28.17 5.34
C ASP A 158 -18.45 28.53 5.22
N GLY A 159 -17.54 27.55 5.20
CA GLY A 159 -16.10 27.74 5.13
C GLY A 159 -15.46 28.29 6.41
N SER A 160 -16.20 28.41 7.52
CA SER A 160 -15.69 28.98 8.78
C SER A 160 -14.72 28.07 9.54
N ALA A 161 -14.78 26.76 9.30
CA ALA A 161 -13.90 25.80 9.95
C ALA A 161 -13.55 24.60 9.07
N VAL A 162 -12.41 23.98 9.37
CA VAL A 162 -12.01 22.68 8.83
C VAL A 162 -11.80 21.72 10.00
N TYR A 163 -12.45 20.58 9.96
CA TYR A 163 -12.24 19.49 10.92
C TYR A 163 -11.32 18.45 10.31
N GLY A 164 -10.54 17.76 11.14
CA GLY A 164 -9.73 16.64 10.68
C GLY A 164 -9.66 15.51 11.69
N GLY A 165 -9.58 14.29 11.17
CA GLY A 165 -9.51 13.05 11.94
C GLY A 165 -8.12 12.43 11.89
N THR A 166 -7.64 11.92 13.02
CA THR A 166 -6.23 11.49 13.17
C THR A 166 -6.05 10.06 13.71
N SER A 167 -4.81 9.58 13.67
CA SER A 167 -4.33 8.39 14.39
C SER A 167 -2.91 8.62 14.91
N PRO A 168 -2.44 7.93 15.98
CA PRO A 168 -2.93 6.65 16.49
C PRO A 168 -3.96 6.73 17.62
N SER A 169 -4.34 7.92 18.09
CA SER A 169 -5.19 8.07 19.28
C SER A 169 -6.67 8.36 18.96
N GLY A 170 -7.07 8.25 17.68
CA GLY A 170 -8.46 8.44 17.26
C GLY A 170 -9.03 9.81 17.61
N LYS A 171 -8.27 10.90 17.37
CA LYS A 171 -8.68 12.26 17.75
C LYS A 171 -9.28 13.04 16.58
N VAL A 172 -10.02 14.09 16.94
CA VAL A 172 -10.55 15.11 16.03
C VAL A 172 -9.92 16.47 16.36
N PHE A 173 -9.51 17.24 15.36
CA PHE A 173 -9.19 18.67 15.54
C PHE A 173 -10.17 19.56 14.76
N ARG A 174 -10.26 20.82 15.19
CA ARG A 174 -10.91 21.92 14.45
C ARG A 174 -9.88 23.00 14.14
N TYR A 175 -9.86 23.47 12.91
CA TYR A 175 -9.12 24.64 12.43
C TYR A 175 -10.10 25.75 12.10
N ASP A 176 -9.93 26.90 12.74
CA ASP A 176 -10.72 28.11 12.48
C ASP A 176 -10.12 28.89 11.30
N THR A 177 -10.86 29.07 10.21
CA THR A 177 -10.29 29.61 8.97
C THR A 177 -10.01 31.11 9.02
N ALA A 178 -10.67 31.83 9.92
CA ALA A 178 -10.47 33.27 10.11
C ALA A 178 -9.25 33.57 10.99
N SER A 179 -9.13 32.90 12.14
CA SER A 179 -8.05 33.14 13.11
C SER A 179 -6.81 32.28 12.87
N GLY A 180 -6.94 31.16 12.15
CA GLY A 180 -5.89 30.17 11.99
C GLY A 180 -5.67 29.27 13.22
N ALA A 181 -6.55 29.33 14.22
CA ALA A 181 -6.42 28.57 15.45
C ALA A 181 -6.77 27.09 15.24
N VAL A 182 -5.91 26.18 15.73
CA VAL A 182 -6.19 24.74 15.80
C VAL A 182 -6.57 24.37 17.23
N THR A 183 -7.64 23.59 17.39
CA THR A 183 -8.13 23.05 18.67
C THR A 183 -8.19 21.53 18.61
N ASP A 184 -7.55 20.84 19.56
CA ASP A 184 -7.71 19.39 19.79
C ASP A 184 -9.07 19.16 20.50
N LEU A 185 -9.99 18.47 19.82
CA LEU A 185 -11.32 18.14 20.33
C LEU A 185 -11.35 16.78 21.06
N GLY A 186 -10.21 16.11 21.16
CA GLY A 186 -10.06 14.84 21.85
C GLY A 186 -10.52 13.63 21.03
N ALA A 187 -10.60 12.49 21.71
CA ALA A 187 -11.02 11.21 21.15
C ALA A 187 -12.50 10.95 21.49
N PRO A 188 -13.42 10.98 20.50
CA PRO A 188 -14.85 10.84 20.79
C PRO A 188 -15.26 9.42 21.20
N VAL A 189 -14.45 8.41 20.85
CA VAL A 189 -14.63 7.03 21.30
C VAL A 189 -13.33 6.55 21.96
N PRO A 190 -13.26 6.52 23.31
CA PRO A 190 -12.05 6.12 24.02
C PRO A 190 -11.56 4.72 23.63
N GLY A 191 -10.25 4.58 23.40
CA GLY A 191 -9.60 3.32 23.04
C GLY A 191 -9.59 3.00 21.54
N GLU A 192 -10.33 3.75 20.72
CA GLU A 192 -10.25 3.65 19.27
C GLU A 192 -9.06 4.44 18.72
N GLN A 193 -8.50 3.95 17.62
CA GLN A 193 -7.22 4.43 17.10
C GLN A 193 -7.36 5.38 15.91
N TYR A 194 -8.50 5.33 15.23
CA TYR A 194 -8.70 6.00 13.94
C TYR A 194 -10.01 6.77 13.92
N ILE A 195 -9.94 8.03 13.53
CA ILE A 195 -11.04 8.73 12.86
C ILE A 195 -10.76 8.66 11.36
N ARG A 196 -11.52 7.83 10.63
CA ARG A 196 -11.22 7.52 9.22
C ARG A 196 -11.84 8.49 8.25
N ASP A 197 -13.03 8.98 8.54
CA ASP A 197 -13.71 9.97 7.72
C ASP A 197 -14.65 10.88 8.53
N LEU A 198 -14.96 12.05 7.99
CA LEU A 198 -15.84 13.05 8.58
C LEU A 198 -16.91 13.49 7.58
N ALA A 199 -18.17 13.53 8.00
CA ALA A 199 -19.22 14.26 7.31
C ALA A 199 -19.73 15.41 8.18
N ILE A 200 -20.01 16.57 7.59
CA ILE A 200 -20.44 17.77 8.32
C ILE A 200 -21.80 18.20 7.80
N GLY A 201 -22.78 18.34 8.71
CA GLY A 201 -24.11 18.84 8.37
C GLY A 201 -24.16 20.36 8.23
N ASP A 202 -25.22 20.85 7.59
CA ASP A 202 -25.47 22.29 7.40
C ASP A 202 -25.57 23.07 8.73
N ASP A 203 -25.92 22.40 9.82
CA ASP A 203 -25.98 22.94 11.18
C ASP A 203 -24.63 22.88 11.93
N GLY A 204 -23.57 22.42 11.27
CA GLY A 204 -22.25 22.21 11.85
C GLY A 204 -22.11 20.93 12.68
N THR A 205 -23.13 20.05 12.72
CA THR A 205 -23.00 18.74 13.36
C THR A 205 -21.96 17.90 12.62
N VAL A 206 -21.00 17.34 13.36
CA VAL A 206 -19.91 16.52 12.80
C VAL A 206 -20.19 15.04 13.06
N TYR A 207 -20.15 14.23 12.00
CA TYR A 207 -20.23 12.78 12.05
C TYR A 207 -18.83 12.21 11.81
N ALA A 208 -18.27 11.51 12.79
CA ALA A 208 -16.93 10.97 12.74
C ALA A 208 -16.95 9.44 12.66
N GLY A 209 -16.43 8.90 11.56
CA GLY A 209 -16.26 7.46 11.35
C GLY A 209 -15.08 6.91 12.13
N VAL A 210 -15.33 5.91 12.97
CA VAL A 210 -14.37 5.38 13.93
C VAL A 210 -13.93 3.95 13.56
N GLY A 211 -12.67 3.62 13.86
CA GLY A 211 -12.13 2.26 13.79
C GLY A 211 -10.80 2.11 14.53
N ALA A 212 -10.16 0.94 14.54
CA ALA A 212 -10.54 -0.31 13.87
C ALA A 212 -11.39 -1.27 14.75
N GLY A 213 -11.67 -0.89 16.00
CA GLY A 213 -12.24 -1.79 17.00
C GLY A 213 -13.74 -2.01 16.87
N SER A 214 -14.49 -0.96 16.52
CA SER A 214 -15.96 -0.93 16.68
C SER A 214 -16.78 -0.54 15.46
N MET A 215 -16.17 0.05 14.42
CA MET A 215 -16.91 0.59 13.25
C MET A 215 -17.99 1.62 13.62
N LYS A 216 -17.87 2.31 14.76
CA LYS A 216 -18.88 3.26 15.23
C LYS A 216 -18.86 4.57 14.45
N VAL A 217 -19.95 5.32 14.55
CA VAL A 217 -19.97 6.74 14.18
C VAL A 217 -20.24 7.58 15.41
N ALA A 218 -19.35 8.54 15.71
CA ALA A 218 -19.58 9.54 16.74
C ALA A 218 -20.22 10.79 16.15
N VAL A 219 -21.28 11.29 16.79
CA VAL A 219 -21.98 12.52 16.41
C VAL A 219 -21.58 13.61 17.40
N LEU A 220 -20.89 14.64 16.92
CA LEU A 220 -20.33 15.72 17.71
C LEU A 220 -21.07 17.02 17.44
N ALA A 221 -21.23 17.82 18.50
CA ALA A 221 -21.50 19.24 18.36
C ALA A 221 -20.30 19.96 17.68
N PRO A 222 -20.48 21.18 17.14
CA PRO A 222 -19.39 21.95 16.54
C PRO A 222 -18.19 22.17 17.47
N ASP A 223 -18.42 22.22 18.79
CA ASP A 223 -17.38 22.37 19.82
C ASP A 223 -16.65 21.06 20.19
N GLY A 224 -16.98 19.94 19.54
CA GLY A 224 -16.41 18.62 19.80
C GLY A 224 -17.16 17.78 20.84
N THR A 225 -18.17 18.34 21.52
CA THR A 225 -18.96 17.59 22.51
C THR A 225 -19.65 16.40 21.84
N THR A 226 -19.36 15.18 22.30
CA THR A 226 -20.00 13.97 21.79
C THR A 226 -21.46 13.92 22.25
N ARG A 227 -22.39 14.04 21.30
CA ARG A 227 -23.84 14.01 21.56
C ARG A 227 -24.39 12.58 21.52
N LYS A 228 -23.88 11.76 20.60
CA LYS A 228 -24.40 10.42 20.34
C LYS A 228 -23.32 9.53 19.73
N ILE A 229 -23.39 8.24 20.03
CA ILE A 229 -22.67 7.19 19.32
C ILE A 229 -23.68 6.34 18.57
N ILE A 230 -23.44 6.09 17.28
CA ILE A 230 -24.25 5.23 16.42
C ILE A 230 -23.50 3.92 16.22
N ASP A 231 -24.14 2.81 16.60
CA ASP A 231 -23.62 1.47 16.36
C ASP A 231 -23.86 1.04 14.90
N PRO A 232 -22.92 0.29 14.29
CA PRO A 232 -23.07 -0.20 12.92
C PRO A 232 -24.25 -1.17 12.79
N PRO A 233 -24.88 -1.27 11.60
CA PRO A 233 -25.96 -2.23 11.34
C PRO A 233 -25.45 -3.66 11.14
N ILE A 234 -24.12 -3.86 11.20
CA ILE A 234 -23.41 -5.10 10.94
C ILE A 234 -22.58 -5.51 12.15
N GLN A 235 -22.34 -6.82 12.30
CA GLN A 235 -21.46 -7.36 13.33
C GLN A 235 -20.01 -7.40 12.84
N GLY A 236 -19.06 -7.33 13.77
CA GLY A 236 -17.64 -7.54 13.48
C GLY A 236 -16.76 -6.38 13.94
N LYS A 237 -15.55 -6.32 13.35
CA LYS A 237 -14.56 -5.26 13.57
C LYS A 237 -14.15 -4.66 12.23
N GLY A 238 -13.53 -3.49 12.28
CA GLY A 238 -13.14 -2.75 11.09
C GLY A 238 -13.32 -1.25 11.26
N TYR A 239 -13.56 -0.57 10.16
CA TYR A 239 -13.67 0.88 10.10
C TYR A 239 -15.05 1.31 9.61
N ALA A 240 -15.66 2.32 10.24
CA ALA A 240 -16.54 3.22 9.51
C ALA A 240 -15.63 4.10 8.64
N TYR A 241 -15.45 3.69 7.38
CA TYR A 241 -14.30 4.03 6.55
C TYR A 241 -14.51 5.28 5.68
N ASP A 242 -15.70 5.42 5.06
CA ASP A 242 -16.10 6.61 4.31
C ASP A 242 -17.49 7.07 4.79
N LEU A 243 -17.67 8.38 4.99
CA LEU A 243 -18.91 8.99 5.43
C LEU A 243 -19.32 10.12 4.49
N ASP A 244 -20.61 10.26 4.21
CA ASP A 244 -21.14 11.47 3.57
C ASP A 244 -22.63 11.68 3.90
N LEU A 245 -23.12 12.91 3.73
CA LEU A 245 -24.52 13.28 3.91
C LEU A 245 -25.25 13.46 2.58
N ALA A 246 -26.24 12.60 2.35
CA ALA A 246 -27.19 12.72 1.25
C ALA A 246 -28.53 13.30 1.76
N GLY A 247 -28.53 14.61 2.04
CA GLY A 247 -29.66 15.27 2.70
C GLY A 247 -29.84 14.74 4.12
N ARG A 248 -30.98 14.11 4.42
CA ARG A 248 -31.23 13.50 5.76
C ARG A 248 -30.54 12.16 5.99
N TYR A 249 -29.91 11.59 4.96
CA TYR A 249 -29.31 10.28 5.06
C TYR A 249 -27.82 10.40 5.28
N LEU A 250 -27.31 9.81 6.35
CA LEU A 250 -25.88 9.59 6.54
C LEU A 250 -25.51 8.26 5.89
N LEU A 251 -24.61 8.31 4.92
CA LEU A 251 -24.01 7.16 4.28
C LEU A 251 -22.78 6.77 5.06
N VAL A 252 -22.64 5.49 5.40
CA VAL A 252 -21.47 4.98 6.13
C VAL A 252 -21.00 3.71 5.44
N ARG A 253 -19.87 3.80 4.73
CA ARG A 253 -19.20 2.63 4.17
C ARG A 253 -18.31 2.01 5.20
N TYR A 254 -18.44 0.70 5.39
CA TYR A 254 -17.63 -0.06 6.34
C TYR A 254 -16.52 -0.81 5.62
N GLY A 255 -15.31 -0.73 6.16
CA GLY A 255 -14.22 -1.64 5.80
C GLY A 255 -14.15 -2.76 6.83
N THR A 256 -14.57 -3.97 6.47
CA THR A 256 -14.65 -5.10 7.41
C THR A 256 -13.45 -6.04 7.31
N THR A 257 -13.23 -6.84 8.35
CA THR A 257 -12.19 -7.89 8.35
C THR A 257 -12.53 -9.07 7.44
N THR A 258 -13.78 -9.24 7.02
CA THR A 258 -14.28 -10.37 6.21
C THR A 258 -14.20 -10.13 4.69
N SER A 259 -13.59 -9.03 4.25
CA SER A 259 -13.46 -8.63 2.82
C SER A 259 -14.71 -8.07 2.16
N THR A 260 -15.81 -7.88 2.89
CA THR A 260 -17.01 -7.19 2.38
C THR A 260 -16.95 -5.72 2.76
N ASN A 261 -17.36 -4.82 1.86
CA ASN A 261 -17.41 -3.38 2.11
C ASN A 261 -18.85 -2.83 2.15
N PRO A 262 -19.73 -3.28 3.06
CA PRO A 262 -21.12 -2.84 3.05
C PRO A 262 -21.25 -1.36 3.36
N MET A 263 -22.27 -0.72 2.81
CA MET A 263 -22.63 0.66 3.09
C MET A 263 -23.98 0.72 3.80
N GLY A 264 -24.00 1.24 5.03
CA GLY A 264 -25.22 1.55 5.75
C GLY A 264 -25.82 2.89 5.30
N VAL A 265 -27.14 2.97 5.21
CA VAL A 265 -27.90 4.21 4.98
C VAL A 265 -28.68 4.55 6.25
N TYR A 266 -28.21 5.55 7.00
CA TYR A 266 -28.80 5.96 8.27
C TYR A 266 -29.72 7.17 8.10
N ASP A 267 -30.97 7.07 8.56
CA ASP A 267 -31.89 8.20 8.59
C ASP A 267 -31.65 9.05 9.85
N THR A 268 -30.98 10.20 9.69
CA THR A 268 -30.58 11.04 10.84
C THR A 268 -31.77 11.63 11.59
N ALA A 269 -32.89 11.85 10.90
CA ALA A 269 -34.10 12.42 11.50
C ALA A 269 -34.96 11.38 12.24
N ARG A 270 -34.86 10.08 11.88
CA ARG A 270 -35.53 8.99 12.63
C ARG A 270 -34.61 8.27 13.61
N GLY A 271 -33.31 8.38 13.41
CA GLY A 271 -32.32 7.69 14.22
C GLY A 271 -32.20 6.19 13.96
N VAL A 272 -32.55 5.72 12.76
CA VAL A 272 -32.56 4.29 12.40
C VAL A 272 -31.82 4.02 11.08
N TRP A 273 -31.25 2.82 10.96
CA TRP A 273 -30.74 2.31 9.68
C TRP A 273 -31.92 2.00 8.75
N LYS A 274 -31.95 2.66 7.59
CA LYS A 274 -32.95 2.43 6.54
C LYS A 274 -32.59 1.19 5.71
N ASP A 275 -31.31 1.05 5.38
CA ASP A 275 -30.83 0.07 4.42
C ASP A 275 -29.36 -0.29 4.69
N VAL A 276 -28.93 -1.44 4.17
CA VAL A 276 -27.53 -1.88 4.09
C VAL A 276 -27.30 -2.40 2.68
N VAL A 277 -26.47 -1.68 1.93
CA VAL A 277 -26.06 -2.06 0.57
C VAL A 277 -24.81 -2.91 0.66
N ASP A 278 -24.86 -4.11 0.10
CA ASP A 278 -23.72 -5.02 0.14
C ASP A 278 -22.57 -4.55 -0.77
N ASP A 279 -21.35 -4.73 -0.28
CA ASP A 279 -20.06 -4.62 -1.00
C ASP A 279 -19.84 -3.39 -1.89
N VAL A 280 -19.96 -2.19 -1.33
CA VAL A 280 -19.63 -0.94 -2.02
C VAL A 280 -18.11 -0.77 -2.10
N ASP A 281 -17.53 -0.87 -3.29
CA ASP A 281 -16.10 -0.63 -3.56
C ASP A 281 -15.73 0.85 -3.65
N SER A 282 -16.74 1.72 -3.84
CA SER A 282 -16.53 3.16 -3.95
C SER A 282 -15.95 3.74 -2.67
N LEU A 283 -14.79 4.38 -2.78
CA LEU A 283 -14.40 5.43 -1.86
C LEU A 283 -15.19 6.72 -2.19
N THR A 284 -15.25 7.65 -1.24
CA THR A 284 -15.99 8.94 -1.35
C THR A 284 -17.48 8.74 -1.68
N VAL A 285 -18.21 8.04 -0.80
CA VAL A 285 -19.55 7.46 -1.09
C VAL A 285 -20.67 8.43 -1.46
N GLY A 286 -20.58 9.73 -1.14
CA GLY A 286 -21.62 10.70 -1.54
C GLY A 286 -21.24 11.65 -2.67
N GLY A 287 -19.99 11.63 -3.17
CA GLY A 287 -19.61 12.46 -4.32
C GLY A 287 -20.40 12.13 -5.59
N GLY A 288 -20.92 10.90 -5.72
CA GLY A 288 -21.78 10.51 -6.82
C GLY A 288 -23.23 10.99 -6.72
N ARG A 289 -23.61 11.74 -5.68
CA ARG A 289 -25.00 12.09 -5.44
C ARG A 289 -25.57 13.01 -6.52
N HIS A 290 -26.71 12.64 -7.07
CA HIS A 290 -27.52 13.47 -7.95
C HIS A 290 -29.01 13.32 -7.58
N GLY A 291 -29.53 14.27 -6.81
CA GLY A 291 -30.87 14.19 -6.24
C GLY A 291 -30.99 13.06 -5.21
N GLN A 292 -31.82 12.06 -5.51
CA GLN A 292 -32.01 10.85 -4.70
C GLN A 292 -31.18 9.65 -5.19
N GLN A 293 -30.34 9.84 -6.21
CA GLN A 293 -29.50 8.78 -6.76
C GLN A 293 -28.08 8.95 -6.26
N LEU A 294 -27.45 7.85 -5.89
CA LEU A 294 -26.01 7.75 -5.62
C LEU A 294 -25.37 6.93 -6.73
N TYR A 295 -24.28 7.44 -7.27
CA TYR A 295 -23.45 6.72 -8.23
C TYR A 295 -22.23 6.23 -7.46
N LEU A 296 -22.01 4.92 -7.45
CA LEU A 296 -20.99 4.26 -6.64
C LEU A 296 -20.45 3.05 -7.40
N TRP A 297 -19.27 2.58 -7.04
CA TRP A 297 -18.68 1.35 -7.56
C TRP A 297 -19.04 0.16 -6.68
N GLN A 298 -19.37 -0.96 -7.33
CA GLN A 298 -19.60 -2.27 -6.72
C GLN A 298 -19.19 -3.33 -7.75
N ASP A 299 -18.43 -4.34 -7.33
CA ASP A 299 -17.91 -5.41 -8.19
C ASP A 299 -17.13 -4.88 -9.39
N ASP A 300 -16.27 -3.87 -9.17
CA ASP A 300 -15.51 -3.20 -10.22
C ASP A 300 -16.37 -2.56 -11.35
N GLU A 301 -17.66 -2.33 -11.11
CA GLU A 301 -18.60 -1.70 -12.04
C GLU A 301 -19.32 -0.51 -11.41
N LEU A 302 -19.46 0.58 -12.18
CA LEU A 302 -20.26 1.73 -11.78
C LEU A 302 -21.75 1.33 -11.69
N ALA A 303 -22.36 1.63 -10.57
CA ALA A 303 -23.75 1.36 -10.25
C ALA A 303 -24.45 2.63 -9.78
N ARG A 304 -25.78 2.64 -9.92
CA ARG A 304 -26.66 3.68 -9.43
C ARG A 304 -27.59 3.10 -8.38
N TYR A 305 -27.50 3.61 -7.15
CA TYR A 305 -28.38 3.30 -6.03
C TYR A 305 -29.43 4.39 -5.85
N ASP A 306 -30.70 4.05 -5.75
CA ASP A 306 -31.78 4.99 -5.46
C ASP A 306 -32.09 5.00 -3.95
N LEU A 307 -31.86 6.15 -3.31
CA LEU A 307 -32.07 6.32 -1.86
C LEU A 307 -33.52 6.14 -1.43
N LYS A 308 -34.49 6.29 -2.34
CA LYS A 308 -35.92 6.15 -2.03
C LYS A 308 -36.35 4.69 -2.13
N SER A 309 -36.09 4.00 -3.24
CA SER A 309 -36.52 2.62 -3.46
C SER A 309 -35.57 1.57 -2.88
N GLY A 310 -34.29 1.89 -2.69
CA GLY A 310 -33.25 0.91 -2.36
C GLY A 310 -32.77 0.11 -3.58
N GLU A 311 -33.21 0.47 -4.78
CA GLU A 311 -32.84 -0.24 -6.01
C GLU A 311 -31.41 0.12 -6.44
N LEU A 312 -30.62 -0.90 -6.77
CA LEU A 312 -29.27 -0.78 -7.30
C LEU A 312 -29.22 -1.28 -8.74
N VAL A 313 -28.74 -0.44 -9.65
CA VAL A 313 -28.67 -0.73 -11.09
C VAL A 313 -27.24 -0.55 -11.59
N LYS A 314 -26.64 -1.62 -12.12
CA LYS A 314 -25.34 -1.60 -12.80
C LYS A 314 -25.40 -0.82 -14.13
N LEU A 315 -24.37 -0.03 -14.44
CA LEU A 315 -24.39 0.94 -15.56
C LEU A 315 -23.48 0.53 -16.75
N GLY A 316 -22.77 -0.58 -16.67
CA GLY A 316 -21.93 -1.11 -17.75
C GLY A 316 -20.56 -0.45 -17.89
N PHE A 317 -20.14 0.39 -16.94
CA PHE A 317 -18.85 1.08 -16.98
C PHE A 317 -17.89 0.51 -15.93
N THR A 318 -16.72 0.02 -16.38
CA THR A 318 -15.76 -0.74 -15.54
C THR A 318 -14.36 -0.11 -15.49
N GLU A 319 -14.13 1.03 -16.15
CA GLU A 319 -12.79 1.60 -16.33
C GLU A 319 -12.49 2.72 -15.31
N PHE A 320 -12.11 2.37 -14.08
CA PHE A 320 -11.70 3.37 -13.06
C PHE A 320 -10.18 3.55 -12.91
N GLY A 321 -9.38 2.78 -13.65
CA GLY A 321 -7.92 2.97 -13.72
C GLY A 321 -7.11 2.27 -12.63
N GLY A 322 -7.70 1.29 -11.94
CA GLY A 322 -7.01 0.39 -11.01
C GLY A 322 -6.92 0.92 -9.58
N GLY A 323 -6.68 0.00 -8.64
CA GLY A 323 -6.71 0.29 -7.21
C GLY A 323 -8.14 0.41 -6.69
N ALA A 324 -8.46 1.50 -5.99
CA ALA A 324 -9.80 1.77 -5.48
C ALA A 324 -10.41 2.97 -6.21
N ALA A 325 -11.65 2.82 -6.68
CA ALA A 325 -12.39 3.88 -7.34
C ALA A 325 -12.92 4.90 -6.32
N ARG A 326 -12.80 6.18 -6.64
CA ARG A 326 -13.36 7.33 -5.90
C ARG A 326 -14.35 8.04 -6.79
N THR A 327 -15.57 8.21 -6.31
CA THR A 327 -16.59 8.99 -7.02
C THR A 327 -16.60 10.40 -6.44
N LEU A 328 -16.07 11.39 -7.15
CA LEU A 328 -15.77 12.70 -6.56
C LEU A 328 -16.93 13.70 -6.66
N GLY A 329 -17.60 13.78 -7.80
CA GLY A 329 -18.59 14.83 -8.01
C GLY A 329 -19.03 15.00 -9.46
N TRP A 330 -20.02 15.88 -9.67
CA TRP A 330 -20.58 16.16 -10.97
C TRP A 330 -20.03 17.46 -11.56
N VAL A 331 -19.66 17.42 -12.84
CA VAL A 331 -19.41 18.58 -13.68
C VAL A 331 -20.47 18.58 -14.78
N GLY A 332 -21.52 19.38 -14.61
CA GLY A 332 -22.68 19.39 -15.50
C GLY A 332 -23.40 18.03 -15.55
N HIS A 333 -23.24 17.29 -16.65
CA HIS A 333 -23.78 15.92 -16.80
C HIS A 333 -22.74 14.80 -16.66
N THR A 334 -21.49 15.16 -16.43
CA THR A 334 -20.38 14.22 -16.33
C THR A 334 -20.05 13.99 -14.86
N LEU A 335 -20.12 12.73 -14.44
CA LEU A 335 -19.59 12.28 -13.17
C LEU A 335 -18.08 12.15 -13.32
N VAL A 336 -17.34 12.77 -12.41
CA VAL A 336 -15.88 12.74 -12.36
C VAL A 336 -15.46 11.90 -11.18
N GLY A 337 -14.46 11.04 -11.39
CA GLY A 337 -13.82 10.31 -10.31
C GLY A 337 -12.37 9.94 -10.60
N THR A 338 -11.74 9.27 -9.66
CA THR A 338 -10.34 8.81 -9.79
C THR A 338 -10.15 7.36 -9.35
N GLY A 339 -9.09 6.72 -9.85
CA GLY A 339 -8.54 5.49 -9.31
C GLY A 339 -7.37 5.77 -8.36
N SER A 340 -6.84 4.76 -7.67
CA SER A 340 -5.66 4.94 -6.81
C SER A 340 -4.38 5.23 -7.59
N THR A 341 -4.35 4.97 -8.90
CA THR A 341 -3.22 5.28 -9.81
C THR A 341 -3.20 6.75 -10.26
N GLY A 342 -4.07 7.59 -9.68
CA GLY A 342 -4.21 8.97 -10.06
C GLY A 342 -5.07 9.19 -11.30
N ARG A 343 -5.35 8.18 -12.13
CA ARG A 343 -6.11 8.38 -13.36
C ARG A 343 -7.53 8.87 -13.08
N ILE A 344 -7.99 9.82 -13.89
CA ILE A 344 -9.35 10.36 -13.85
C ILE A 344 -10.23 9.52 -14.76
N TRP A 345 -11.41 9.17 -14.30
CA TRP A 345 -12.47 8.58 -15.11
C TRP A 345 -13.67 9.52 -15.14
N ASN A 346 -14.33 9.55 -16.30
CA ASN A 346 -15.52 10.36 -16.53
C ASN A 346 -16.67 9.44 -16.96
N TYR A 347 -17.89 9.74 -16.52
CA TYR A 347 -19.12 9.06 -16.94
C TYR A 347 -20.23 10.08 -17.22
N ASP A 348 -20.71 10.13 -18.47
CA ASP A 348 -21.80 11.03 -18.86
C ASP A 348 -23.16 10.35 -18.63
N ARG A 349 -23.96 10.90 -17.72
CA ARG A 349 -25.28 10.34 -17.36
C ARG A 349 -26.35 10.47 -18.45
N LYS A 350 -26.16 11.36 -19.43
CA LYS A 350 -27.11 11.52 -20.56
C LYS A 350 -26.88 10.47 -21.62
N THR A 351 -25.62 10.13 -21.89
CA THR A 351 -25.26 9.17 -22.95
C THR A 351 -25.01 7.76 -22.43
N GLY A 352 -24.78 7.59 -21.13
CA GLY A 352 -24.40 6.32 -20.51
C GLY A 352 -23.00 5.86 -20.88
N LYS A 353 -22.14 6.77 -21.35
CA LYS A 353 -20.77 6.46 -21.79
C LYS A 353 -19.76 6.96 -20.77
N GLY A 354 -18.77 6.12 -20.46
CA GLY A 354 -17.62 6.50 -19.66
C GLY A 354 -16.32 6.44 -20.45
N SER A 355 -15.28 7.06 -19.90
CA SER A 355 -13.92 7.06 -20.44
C SER A 355 -12.90 7.20 -19.32
N LEU A 356 -11.82 6.43 -19.42
CA LEU A 356 -10.65 6.56 -18.55
C LEU A 356 -9.57 7.44 -19.21
N LEU A 357 -9.23 8.55 -18.57
CA LEU A 357 -8.28 9.52 -19.10
C LEU A 357 -6.84 9.04 -18.93
N ALA A 358 -5.92 9.63 -19.70
CA ALA A 358 -4.49 9.35 -19.58
C ALA A 358 -3.96 9.82 -18.21
N GLY A 359 -2.99 9.08 -17.66
CA GLY A 359 -2.29 9.50 -16.44
C GLY A 359 -1.32 10.63 -16.74
N THR A 360 -1.48 11.77 -16.07
CA THR A 360 -0.68 13.00 -16.30
C THR A 360 0.17 13.43 -15.09
N LEU A 361 0.02 12.77 -13.94
CA LEU A 361 0.80 13.07 -12.73
C LEU A 361 2.24 12.53 -12.86
N THR A 362 3.19 13.25 -12.28
CA THR A 362 4.58 12.82 -12.23
C THR A 362 4.73 11.68 -11.21
N GLY A 363 5.22 10.53 -11.67
CA GLY A 363 5.54 9.40 -10.80
C GLY A 363 6.58 9.78 -9.76
N GLN A 364 6.29 9.51 -8.48
CA GLN A 364 7.19 9.80 -7.37
C GLN A 364 8.02 8.57 -7.01
N PRO A 365 9.21 8.73 -6.41
CA PRO A 365 10.02 7.62 -5.93
C PRO A 365 9.22 6.67 -5.04
N VAL A 366 9.42 5.37 -5.23
CA VAL A 366 8.79 4.31 -4.46
C VAL A 366 9.82 3.59 -3.60
N SER A 367 9.47 3.30 -2.34
CA SER A 367 10.35 2.59 -1.42
C SER A 367 10.52 1.15 -1.87
N ILE A 368 11.75 0.64 -1.82
CA ILE A 368 12.04 -0.78 -2.03
C ILE A 368 11.48 -1.58 -0.84
N ARG A 369 10.53 -2.45 -1.13
CA ARG A 369 9.82 -3.29 -0.16
C ARG A 369 10.46 -4.65 0.03
N SER A 370 10.89 -5.25 -1.06
CA SER A 370 11.41 -6.61 -1.12
C SER A 370 12.50 -6.68 -2.17
N MET A 371 13.45 -7.60 -2.00
CA MET A 371 14.50 -7.85 -2.99
C MET A 371 14.78 -9.35 -3.12
N THR A 372 15.18 -9.79 -4.31
CA THR A 372 15.65 -11.15 -4.56
C THR A 372 16.66 -11.18 -5.71
N THR A 373 17.41 -12.26 -5.83
CA THR A 373 18.21 -12.53 -7.04
C THR A 373 17.34 -13.28 -8.05
N GLY A 374 17.23 -12.72 -9.25
CA GLY A 374 16.45 -13.25 -10.35
C GLY A 374 17.10 -14.45 -11.06
N PRO A 375 16.35 -15.14 -11.93
CA PRO A 375 16.84 -16.30 -12.68
C PRO A 375 17.93 -15.97 -13.70
N ASP A 376 18.07 -14.70 -14.06
CA ASP A 376 19.01 -14.14 -15.03
C ASP A 376 20.24 -13.49 -14.37
N GLY A 377 20.38 -13.60 -13.05
CA GLY A 377 21.47 -12.99 -12.30
C GLY A 377 21.31 -11.49 -12.03
N ARG A 378 20.15 -10.90 -12.31
CA ARG A 378 19.85 -9.53 -11.88
C ARG A 378 19.30 -9.49 -10.45
N ILE A 379 19.50 -8.38 -9.76
CA ILE A 379 18.85 -8.11 -8.47
C ILE A 379 17.51 -7.46 -8.74
N TYR A 380 16.42 -8.12 -8.36
CA TYR A 380 15.07 -7.59 -8.49
C TYR A 380 14.61 -6.96 -7.19
N ALA A 381 13.85 -5.88 -7.30
CA ALA A 381 13.29 -5.13 -6.20
C ALA A 381 11.82 -4.77 -6.45
N GLY A 382 10.96 -5.09 -5.50
CA GLY A 382 9.54 -4.75 -5.53
C GLY A 382 9.24 -3.47 -4.76
N GLY A 383 8.32 -2.65 -5.24
CA GLY A 383 7.94 -1.39 -4.62
C GLY A 383 6.92 -1.53 -3.48
N PHE A 384 6.97 -0.59 -2.51
CA PHE A 384 5.98 -0.41 -1.45
C PHE A 384 4.87 0.56 -1.88
N PHE A 385 3.64 0.33 -1.42
CA PHE A 385 2.47 1.17 -1.66
C PHE A 385 2.01 1.20 -3.13
N THR A 386 2.68 1.95 -4.00
CA THR A 386 2.34 1.99 -5.44
C THR A 386 2.66 0.67 -6.13
N GLY A 387 3.70 -0.03 -5.67
CA GLY A 387 4.22 -1.21 -6.34
C GLY A 387 5.26 -0.87 -7.41
N GLY A 388 5.25 -1.64 -8.49
CA GLY A 388 6.30 -1.69 -9.48
C GLY A 388 7.38 -2.72 -9.15
N LEU A 389 8.06 -3.17 -10.19
CA LEU A 389 9.23 -4.03 -10.14
C LEU A 389 10.39 -3.31 -10.81
N ALA A 390 11.58 -3.39 -10.24
CA ALA A 390 12.81 -2.95 -10.88
C ALA A 390 13.88 -4.02 -10.79
N ALA A 391 14.84 -3.97 -11.71
CA ALA A 391 16.01 -4.83 -11.72
C ALA A 391 17.29 -4.00 -11.85
N TYR A 392 18.37 -4.49 -11.24
CA TYR A 392 19.74 -4.03 -11.42
C TYR A 392 20.61 -5.20 -11.88
N ASP A 393 21.43 -4.99 -12.89
CA ASP A 393 22.40 -5.98 -13.38
C ASP A 393 23.78 -5.73 -12.77
N PRO A 394 24.27 -6.62 -11.88
CA PRO A 394 25.62 -6.54 -11.31
C PRO A 394 26.76 -6.53 -12.31
N ALA A 395 26.58 -7.16 -13.48
CA ALA A 395 27.63 -7.29 -14.48
C ALA A 395 27.80 -6.01 -15.31
N THR A 396 26.70 -5.29 -15.59
CA THR A 396 26.71 -4.15 -16.51
C THR A 396 26.41 -2.81 -15.85
N GLY A 397 25.84 -2.82 -14.64
CA GLY A 397 25.34 -1.65 -13.93
C GLY A 397 24.00 -1.13 -14.45
N GLN A 398 23.36 -1.83 -15.40
CA GLN A 398 22.10 -1.40 -16.00
C GLN A 398 20.91 -1.63 -15.08
N THR A 399 19.90 -0.77 -15.21
CA THR A 399 18.62 -0.91 -14.51
C THR A 399 17.45 -0.97 -15.48
N GLN A 400 16.37 -1.62 -15.05
CA GLN A 400 15.11 -1.73 -15.79
C GLN A 400 13.94 -1.71 -14.80
N SER A 401 12.76 -1.27 -15.23
CA SER A 401 11.53 -1.37 -14.43
C SER A 401 10.29 -1.75 -15.21
N TRP A 402 9.30 -2.24 -14.46
CA TRP A 402 7.97 -2.64 -14.91
C TRP A 402 6.95 -2.10 -13.89
N PRO A 403 6.10 -1.12 -14.27
CA PRO A 403 5.22 -0.43 -13.32
C PRO A 403 3.95 -1.21 -12.96
N ASP A 404 3.51 -2.14 -13.81
CA ASP A 404 2.17 -2.75 -13.76
C ASP A 404 2.06 -3.93 -12.78
N ILE A 405 2.57 -3.74 -11.56
CA ILE A 405 2.43 -4.72 -10.49
C ILE A 405 2.26 -4.00 -9.15
N GLY A 406 1.43 -4.54 -8.26
CA GLY A 406 1.15 -3.94 -6.95
C GLY A 406 2.31 -4.05 -5.97
N GLN A 407 2.06 -3.64 -4.72
CA GLN A 407 3.02 -3.74 -3.64
C GLN A 407 3.49 -5.20 -3.45
N SER A 408 4.78 -5.44 -3.68
CA SER A 408 5.36 -6.79 -3.59
C SER A 408 6.00 -7.02 -2.22
N GLU A 409 5.40 -7.91 -1.43
CA GLU A 409 5.81 -8.25 -0.07
C GLU A 409 6.98 -9.23 -0.02
N GLY A 410 6.97 -10.22 -0.92
CA GLY A 410 8.02 -11.23 -1.05
C GLY A 410 8.35 -11.50 -2.51
N LEU A 411 9.58 -11.90 -2.78
CA LEU A 411 10.08 -12.22 -4.12
C LEU A 411 10.94 -13.48 -4.06
N VAL A 412 10.78 -14.39 -5.02
CA VAL A 412 11.66 -15.56 -5.15
C VAL A 412 11.83 -15.99 -6.60
N THR A 413 12.99 -16.52 -6.92
CA THR A 413 13.21 -17.26 -8.17
C THR A 413 12.83 -18.73 -8.00
N HIS A 414 11.99 -19.25 -8.89
CA HIS A 414 11.62 -20.66 -8.92
C HIS A 414 11.54 -21.15 -10.37
N LYS A 415 12.22 -22.25 -10.67
CA LYS A 415 12.24 -22.90 -12.00
C LYS A 415 12.40 -21.91 -13.18
N GLY A 416 13.36 -20.98 -13.06
CA GLY A 416 13.72 -20.04 -14.14
C GLY A 416 12.81 -18.82 -14.29
N LYS A 417 11.84 -18.62 -13.39
CA LYS A 417 10.95 -17.45 -13.37
C LYS A 417 10.99 -16.75 -12.01
N LEU A 418 10.54 -15.50 -12.00
CA LEU A 418 10.36 -14.73 -10.76
C LEU A 418 8.91 -14.89 -10.27
N TYR A 419 8.72 -15.05 -8.98
CA TYR A 419 7.42 -15.09 -8.32
C TYR A 419 7.32 -13.99 -7.29
N LEU A 420 6.18 -13.30 -7.29
CA LEU A 420 5.92 -12.14 -6.46
C LEU A 420 4.70 -12.39 -5.58
N GLY A 421 4.88 -12.18 -4.29
CA GLY A 421 3.80 -12.08 -3.35
C GLY A 421 3.28 -10.64 -3.32
N VAL A 422 2.03 -10.39 -3.72
CA VAL A 422 1.49 -9.05 -3.95
C VAL A 422 0.31 -8.76 -3.02
N TYR A 423 0.37 -7.61 -2.36
CA TYR A 423 -0.70 -7.03 -1.54
C TYR A 423 -1.65 -6.18 -2.40
N PRO A 424 -2.97 -6.15 -2.10
CA PRO A 424 -3.69 -6.91 -1.07
C PRO A 424 -4.15 -8.30 -1.52
N GLY A 425 -4.68 -9.09 -0.58
CA GLY A 425 -5.34 -10.36 -0.85
C GLY A 425 -4.40 -11.58 -0.95
N ALA A 426 -3.15 -11.43 -0.49
CA ALA A 426 -2.12 -12.46 -0.56
C ALA A 426 -2.00 -13.12 -1.94
N ARG A 427 -2.01 -12.29 -2.99
CA ARG A 427 -1.94 -12.76 -4.37
C ARG A 427 -0.55 -13.24 -4.70
N ILE A 428 -0.43 -14.32 -5.46
CA ILE A 428 0.85 -14.80 -6.00
C ILE A 428 0.86 -14.56 -7.50
N HIS A 429 1.88 -13.88 -8.00
CA HIS A 429 2.10 -13.62 -9.41
C HIS A 429 3.36 -14.32 -9.90
N GLU A 430 3.32 -14.76 -11.15
CA GLU A 430 4.49 -15.18 -11.93
C GLU A 430 4.92 -14.03 -12.84
N PHE A 431 6.24 -13.88 -13.03
CA PHE A 431 6.85 -12.96 -13.98
C PHE A 431 7.91 -13.70 -14.81
N ASP A 432 7.76 -13.67 -16.13
CA ASP A 432 8.62 -14.36 -17.09
C ASP A 432 9.74 -13.47 -17.68
N GLY A 433 9.85 -12.22 -17.21
CA GLY A 433 10.74 -11.21 -17.78
C GLY A 433 10.01 -10.19 -18.65
N THR A 434 8.76 -10.46 -19.02
CA THR A 434 7.95 -9.60 -19.90
C THR A 434 6.58 -9.25 -19.32
N ALA A 435 5.85 -10.22 -18.78
CA ALA A 435 4.47 -10.03 -18.32
C ALA A 435 4.21 -10.67 -16.95
N PHE A 436 3.28 -10.07 -16.22
CA PHE A 436 2.80 -10.62 -14.95
C PHE A 436 1.57 -11.49 -15.17
N LYS A 437 1.53 -12.64 -14.51
CA LYS A 437 0.37 -13.54 -14.47
C LYS A 437 -0.02 -13.81 -13.03
N GLN A 438 -1.23 -13.41 -12.63
CA GLN A 438 -1.77 -13.80 -11.33
C GLN A 438 -2.07 -15.31 -11.31
N LEU A 439 -1.58 -16.01 -10.30
CA LEU A 439 -1.75 -17.45 -10.11
C LEU A 439 -2.70 -17.78 -8.97
N LEU A 440 -2.62 -17.00 -7.89
CA LEU A 440 -3.44 -17.18 -6.68
C LEU A 440 -3.99 -15.85 -6.20
N ASP A 441 -5.15 -15.92 -5.57
CA ASP A 441 -5.80 -14.89 -4.76
C ASP A 441 -6.39 -15.61 -3.54
N LEU A 442 -6.10 -15.12 -2.34
CA LEU A 442 -6.45 -15.78 -1.07
C LEU A 442 -7.34 -14.91 -0.19
N ARG A 443 -8.07 -13.95 -0.79
CA ARG A 443 -9.03 -13.10 -0.06
C ARG A 443 -10.14 -13.92 0.60
N ASP A 444 -10.59 -14.98 -0.07
CA ASP A 444 -11.57 -15.96 0.44
C ASP A 444 -11.06 -16.75 1.65
N GLN A 445 -9.75 -16.72 1.89
CA GLN A 445 -9.07 -17.33 3.04
C GLN A 445 -8.70 -16.30 4.13
N GLU A 446 -9.22 -15.08 4.05
CA GLU A 446 -8.91 -13.96 4.95
C GLU A 446 -7.42 -13.55 4.93
N GLN A 447 -6.70 -13.84 3.84
CA GLN A 447 -5.28 -13.54 3.72
C GLN A 447 -5.02 -12.21 3.01
N ASP A 448 -3.90 -11.56 3.34
CA ASP A 448 -3.63 -10.22 2.85
C ASP A 448 -2.19 -9.98 2.38
N ARG A 449 -1.19 -10.45 3.13
CA ARG A 449 0.22 -10.18 2.82
C ARG A 449 1.05 -11.47 2.72
N PRO A 450 1.55 -11.83 1.53
CA PRO A 450 2.33 -13.05 1.30
C PRO A 450 3.83 -12.74 1.37
N PHE A 451 4.38 -12.71 2.60
CA PHE A 451 5.77 -12.31 2.85
C PHE A 451 6.79 -13.41 2.53
N ALA A 452 6.44 -14.66 2.82
CA ALA A 452 7.39 -15.75 2.76
C ALA A 452 7.20 -16.54 1.47
N LEU A 453 8.27 -16.69 0.69
CA LEU A 453 8.29 -17.45 -0.56
C LEU A 453 9.61 -18.20 -0.64
N VAL A 454 9.57 -19.49 -0.99
CA VAL A 454 10.79 -20.28 -1.22
C VAL A 454 10.58 -21.29 -2.35
N SER A 455 11.61 -21.49 -3.17
CA SER A 455 11.64 -22.56 -4.16
C SER A 455 11.86 -23.90 -3.44
N ALA A 456 10.90 -24.82 -3.57
CA ALA A 456 10.83 -26.09 -2.82
C ALA A 456 10.65 -27.30 -3.75
N GLY A 457 11.70 -27.61 -4.53
CA GLY A 457 11.67 -28.69 -5.50
C GLY A 457 10.67 -28.40 -6.63
N ASP A 458 9.62 -29.22 -6.74
CA ASP A 458 8.55 -28.96 -7.70
C ASP A 458 7.58 -27.85 -7.31
N TRP A 459 7.60 -27.47 -6.03
CA TRP A 459 6.66 -26.54 -5.44
C TRP A 459 7.28 -25.17 -5.25
N LEU A 460 6.47 -24.14 -5.44
CA LEU A 460 6.62 -22.85 -4.80
C LEU A 460 5.93 -22.93 -3.43
N ALA A 461 6.70 -22.91 -2.35
CA ALA A 461 6.13 -22.81 -1.00
C ALA A 461 5.96 -21.35 -0.61
N PHE A 462 4.84 -21.03 0.06
CA PHE A 462 4.53 -19.67 0.46
C PHE A 462 3.88 -19.60 1.85
N GLY A 463 4.09 -18.46 2.51
CA GLY A 463 3.57 -18.13 3.83
C GLY A 463 2.93 -16.75 3.83
N THR A 464 1.81 -16.61 4.55
CA THR A 464 1.03 -15.38 4.57
C THR A 464 0.79 -14.84 5.97
N VAL A 465 0.53 -13.54 6.02
CA VAL A 465 -0.09 -12.81 7.13
C VAL A 465 -1.56 -12.56 6.76
N PRO A 466 -2.50 -12.81 7.68
CA PRO A 466 -3.91 -12.63 7.42
C PRO A 466 -4.29 -11.13 7.46
N ARG A 467 -5.54 -10.79 7.18
CA ARG A 467 -6.03 -9.40 7.21
C ARG A 467 -5.92 -8.78 8.59
N ALA A 468 -5.75 -7.46 8.66
CA ALA A 468 -5.81 -6.69 9.91
C ALA A 468 -7.04 -7.09 10.74
N GLY A 469 -6.85 -7.33 12.05
CA GLY A 469 -7.91 -7.78 12.94
C GLY A 469 -8.23 -9.29 12.92
N THR A 470 -7.59 -10.08 12.04
CA THR A 470 -7.73 -11.54 11.97
C THR A 470 -6.42 -12.26 12.34
N VAL A 471 -6.50 -13.57 12.60
CA VAL A 471 -5.38 -14.42 13.01
C VAL A 471 -5.31 -15.70 12.16
N GLY A 472 -4.17 -16.37 12.15
CA GLY A 472 -3.97 -17.61 11.40
C GLY A 472 -3.63 -17.39 9.92
N GLY A 473 -2.33 -17.37 9.65
CA GLY A 473 -1.76 -17.33 8.29
C GLY A 473 -1.88 -18.67 7.56
N VAL A 474 -1.69 -18.61 6.25
CA VAL A 474 -1.58 -19.79 5.37
C VAL A 474 -0.12 -20.20 5.26
N PHE A 475 0.12 -21.50 5.40
CA PHE A 475 1.22 -22.19 4.73
C PHE A 475 0.66 -22.86 3.48
N GLY A 476 1.30 -22.63 2.34
CA GLY A 476 0.83 -23.16 1.07
C GLY A 476 1.94 -23.68 0.17
N LEU A 477 1.55 -24.58 -0.72
CA LEU A 477 2.37 -25.10 -1.81
C LEU A 477 1.62 -24.88 -3.12
N TYR A 478 2.33 -24.42 -4.14
CA TYR A 478 1.79 -24.25 -5.49
C TYR A 478 2.76 -24.85 -6.51
N ASP A 479 2.27 -25.72 -7.38
CA ASP A 479 3.03 -26.26 -8.50
C ASP A 479 2.64 -25.48 -9.77
N PRO A 480 3.53 -24.62 -10.30
CA PRO A 480 3.22 -23.82 -11.48
C PRO A 480 3.05 -24.63 -12.77
N ALA A 481 3.61 -25.84 -12.84
CA ALA A 481 3.51 -26.69 -14.02
C ALA A 481 2.13 -27.33 -14.15
N THR A 482 1.51 -27.69 -13.02
CA THR A 482 0.23 -28.40 -12.99
C THR A 482 -0.94 -27.56 -12.49
N GLY A 483 -0.67 -26.43 -11.83
CA GLY A 483 -1.67 -25.62 -11.13
C GLY A 483 -2.14 -26.23 -9.80
N ARG A 484 -1.55 -27.35 -9.37
CA ARG A 484 -1.90 -28.01 -8.11
C ARG A 484 -1.54 -27.10 -6.93
N LYS A 485 -2.45 -26.98 -5.96
CA LYS A 485 -2.24 -26.17 -4.76
C LYS A 485 -2.64 -26.90 -3.48
N VAL A 486 -1.89 -26.64 -2.42
CA VAL A 486 -2.18 -27.04 -1.03
C VAL A 486 -2.26 -25.76 -0.20
N ILE A 487 -3.35 -25.57 0.53
CA ILE A 487 -3.60 -24.38 1.36
C ILE A 487 -3.92 -24.86 2.78
N LYS A 488 -3.10 -24.49 3.76
CA LYS A 488 -3.28 -24.84 5.16
C LYS A 488 -3.24 -23.61 6.04
N ARG A 489 -4.39 -23.22 6.60
CA ARG A 489 -4.46 -22.22 7.67
C ARG A 489 -4.10 -22.85 9.01
N ASN A 490 -3.56 -22.04 9.92
CA ASN A 490 -3.32 -22.45 11.31
C ASN A 490 -2.42 -23.68 11.46
N ILE A 491 -1.42 -23.84 10.57
CA ILE A 491 -0.38 -24.86 10.74
C ILE A 491 0.35 -24.68 12.09
N VAL A 492 0.48 -23.42 12.51
CA VAL A 492 0.68 -23.01 13.91
C VAL A 492 -0.55 -22.17 14.28
N PRO A 493 -1.37 -22.57 15.27
CA PRO A 493 -2.64 -21.91 15.57
C PRO A 493 -2.50 -20.41 15.83
N GLY A 494 -3.25 -19.59 15.09
CA GLY A 494 -3.31 -18.13 15.25
C GLY A 494 -2.11 -17.35 14.70
N HIS A 495 -1.00 -18.02 14.38
CA HIS A 495 0.22 -17.37 13.92
C HIS A 495 0.21 -17.05 12.43
N SER A 496 0.94 -16.02 12.04
CA SER A 496 1.28 -15.76 10.63
C SER A 496 2.55 -16.51 10.23
N ILE A 497 2.72 -16.82 8.94
CA ILE A 497 3.92 -17.48 8.40
C ILE A 497 4.76 -16.44 7.65
N VAL A 498 5.96 -16.14 8.15
CA VAL A 498 6.73 -14.94 7.73
C VAL A 498 8.15 -15.24 7.26
N GLY A 499 8.61 -16.47 7.38
CA GLY A 499 9.86 -16.93 6.76
C GLY A 499 9.79 -18.40 6.40
N LEU A 500 10.50 -18.78 5.34
CA LEU A 500 10.56 -20.16 4.84
C LEU A 500 11.98 -20.49 4.37
N ALA A 501 12.39 -21.74 4.58
CA ALA A 501 13.57 -22.35 3.96
C ALA A 501 13.20 -23.77 3.51
N TYR A 502 13.91 -24.28 2.52
CA TYR A 502 13.66 -25.63 1.97
C TYR A 502 14.94 -26.45 1.94
N ARG A 503 14.83 -27.73 2.30
CA ARG A 503 15.89 -28.70 2.14
C ARG A 503 15.33 -30.12 2.09
N ASP A 504 15.76 -30.91 1.11
CA ASP A 504 15.56 -32.36 1.04
C ASP A 504 14.10 -32.81 1.24
N GLY A 505 13.15 -32.16 0.56
CA GLY A 505 11.72 -32.49 0.63
C GLY A 505 10.96 -31.91 1.84
N VAL A 506 11.66 -31.17 2.71
CA VAL A 506 11.09 -30.55 3.90
C VAL A 506 11.12 -29.02 3.78
N VAL A 507 10.00 -28.39 4.08
CA VAL A 507 9.91 -26.94 4.24
C VAL A 507 9.96 -26.60 5.71
N TYR A 508 10.86 -25.71 6.07
CA TYR A 508 11.00 -25.15 7.41
C TYR A 508 10.37 -23.77 7.38
N GLY A 509 9.50 -23.47 8.34
CA GLY A 509 8.83 -22.19 8.39
C GLY A 509 8.95 -21.54 9.75
N THR A 510 9.04 -20.21 9.74
CA THR A 510 9.04 -19.37 10.92
C THR A 510 7.78 -18.53 10.99
N THR A 511 7.38 -18.21 12.22
CA THR A 511 6.11 -17.56 12.47
C THR A 511 6.25 -16.21 13.15
N SER A 512 5.21 -15.40 12.98
CA SER A 512 4.90 -14.28 13.85
C SER A 512 3.70 -14.70 14.70
N ALA A 513 3.81 -14.52 16.03
CA ALA A 513 2.68 -14.71 16.94
C ALA A 513 1.58 -13.66 16.66
N PHE A 514 1.91 -12.57 15.97
CA PHE A 514 0.94 -11.61 15.49
C PHE A 514 0.22 -12.14 14.24
N GLY A 515 -1.11 -11.96 14.23
CA GLY A 515 -1.91 -12.06 13.01
C GLY A 515 -1.72 -10.83 12.11
N GLY A 516 -2.81 -10.40 11.49
CA GLY A 516 -2.77 -9.30 10.52
C GLY A 516 -2.59 -7.92 11.10
N VAL A 517 -3.01 -7.66 12.34
CA VAL A 517 -2.67 -6.55 13.27
C VAL A 517 -3.39 -6.91 14.58
N GLY A 518 -2.73 -6.84 15.73
CA GLY A 518 -3.44 -6.95 17.01
C GLY A 518 -2.62 -7.59 18.13
N VAL A 519 -3.33 -8.28 19.02
CA VAL A 519 -2.73 -8.95 20.18
C VAL A 519 -2.03 -10.24 19.70
N PRO A 520 -0.78 -10.49 20.12
CA PRO A 520 -0.06 -11.71 19.78
C PRO A 520 -0.81 -12.95 20.32
N GLN A 521 -0.71 -14.04 19.58
CA GLN A 521 -1.27 -15.34 19.95
C GLN A 521 -0.18 -16.15 20.67
N GLY A 522 -0.40 -16.45 21.95
CA GLY A 522 0.63 -17.09 22.78
C GLY A 522 1.76 -16.15 23.20
N ASP A 523 2.82 -16.74 23.77
CA ASP A 523 3.95 -16.04 24.40
C ASP A 523 5.28 -16.21 23.64
N ALA A 524 5.30 -17.00 22.55
CA ALA A 524 6.48 -17.20 21.72
C ALA A 524 6.11 -17.58 20.29
N ALA A 525 6.89 -17.10 19.34
CA ALA A 525 6.87 -17.54 17.97
C ALA A 525 7.58 -18.90 17.79
N HIS A 526 7.15 -19.62 16.76
CA HIS A 526 7.55 -20.99 16.49
C HIS A 526 8.27 -21.14 15.15
N VAL A 527 9.13 -22.16 15.10
CA VAL A 527 9.62 -22.81 13.88
C VAL A 527 8.91 -24.14 13.73
N PHE A 528 8.55 -24.52 12.51
CA PHE A 528 8.03 -25.85 12.18
C PHE A 528 8.81 -26.45 11.01
N ALA A 529 8.82 -27.78 10.94
CA ALA A 529 9.26 -28.54 9.78
C ALA A 529 8.09 -29.31 9.19
N TYR A 530 7.84 -29.13 7.90
CA TYR A 530 6.75 -29.74 7.17
C TYR A 530 7.31 -30.62 6.04
N ASP A 531 6.95 -31.89 6.07
CA ASP A 531 7.35 -32.88 5.08
C ASP A 531 6.34 -32.89 3.93
N ILE A 532 6.81 -32.54 2.73
CA ILE A 532 5.95 -32.43 1.54
C ILE A 532 5.39 -33.79 1.12
N ALA A 533 6.19 -34.85 1.23
CA ALA A 533 5.83 -36.17 0.73
C ALA A 533 4.72 -36.82 1.55
N THR A 534 4.75 -36.61 2.86
CA THR A 534 3.79 -37.19 3.82
C THR A 534 2.65 -36.25 4.19
N ASP A 535 2.66 -35.00 3.70
CA ASP A 535 1.70 -33.96 4.04
C ASP A 535 1.58 -33.73 5.57
N SER A 536 2.71 -33.70 6.29
CA SER A 536 2.70 -33.68 7.76
C SER A 536 3.75 -32.75 8.39
N ILE A 537 3.42 -32.21 9.56
CA ILE A 537 4.39 -31.51 10.42
C ILE A 537 5.23 -32.57 11.12
N LYS A 538 6.55 -32.50 10.95
CA LYS A 538 7.51 -33.38 11.66
C LYS A 538 7.72 -32.94 13.10
N TRP A 539 7.85 -31.63 13.30
CA TRP A 539 8.04 -31.00 14.60
C TRP A 539 7.69 -29.51 14.54
N GLN A 540 7.40 -28.95 15.71
CA GLN A 540 7.19 -27.52 15.94
C GLN A 540 7.83 -27.13 17.28
N THR A 541 8.56 -26.02 17.35
CA THR A 541 9.31 -25.60 18.55
C THR A 541 9.42 -24.08 18.62
N ALA A 542 9.44 -23.52 19.84
CA ALA A 542 9.75 -22.11 20.08
C ALA A 542 11.25 -21.97 20.43
N PRO A 543 12.14 -21.65 19.48
CA PRO A 543 13.58 -21.66 19.73
C PRO A 543 14.07 -20.53 20.62
N VAL A 544 13.30 -19.44 20.71
CA VAL A 544 13.59 -18.30 21.59
C VAL A 544 12.31 -17.96 22.36
N PRO A 545 12.13 -18.55 23.56
CA PRO A 545 10.97 -18.24 24.40
C PRO A 545 10.83 -16.73 24.68
N GLY A 546 9.61 -16.21 24.60
CA GLY A 546 9.32 -14.78 24.79
C GLY A 546 9.41 -13.92 23.52
N ASP A 547 10.07 -14.39 22.46
CA ASP A 547 10.14 -13.65 21.20
C ASP A 547 8.89 -13.91 20.38
N LEU A 548 8.17 -12.84 20.03
CA LEU A 548 6.86 -12.94 19.39
C LEU A 548 6.93 -12.99 17.85
N ALA A 549 8.11 -12.96 17.26
CA ALA A 549 8.30 -13.19 15.83
C ALA A 549 9.70 -13.71 15.51
N LEU A 550 9.76 -14.73 14.66
CA LEU A 550 10.99 -15.26 14.07
C LEU A 550 10.91 -14.94 12.58
N GLY A 551 11.82 -14.13 12.05
CA GLY A 551 11.78 -13.77 10.63
C GLY A 551 12.50 -14.80 9.76
N SER A 552 13.34 -14.37 8.84
CA SER A 552 14.09 -15.24 7.93
C SER A 552 14.94 -16.31 8.63
N ILE A 553 15.05 -17.48 8.00
CA ILE A 553 15.91 -18.61 8.37
C ILE A 553 16.78 -19.05 7.18
N THR A 554 17.94 -19.64 7.45
CA THR A 554 18.87 -20.14 6.44
C THR A 554 19.63 -21.37 6.92
N PHE A 555 20.16 -22.16 6.00
CA PHE A 555 21.05 -23.29 6.31
C PHE A 555 22.51 -22.87 6.18
N ASP A 556 23.36 -23.42 7.03
CA ASP A 556 24.80 -23.35 6.82
C ASP A 556 25.35 -24.56 6.05
N ASP A 557 26.67 -24.57 5.83
CA ASP A 557 27.41 -25.63 5.15
C ASP A 557 27.37 -26.99 5.90
N ALA A 558 27.22 -26.98 7.22
CA ALA A 558 27.03 -28.19 8.04
C ALA A 558 25.57 -28.68 8.05
N GLY A 559 24.65 -27.89 7.47
CA GLY A 559 23.23 -28.17 7.45
C GLY A 559 22.49 -27.88 8.75
N LYS A 560 23.06 -27.06 9.64
CA LYS A 560 22.31 -26.51 10.76
C LYS A 560 21.40 -25.38 10.29
N LEU A 561 20.24 -25.27 10.92
CA LEU A 561 19.26 -24.24 10.61
C LEU A 561 19.51 -23.04 11.53
N TRP A 562 19.65 -21.86 10.93
CA TRP A 562 19.91 -20.61 11.63
C TRP A 562 18.76 -19.63 11.41
N GLY A 563 18.43 -18.84 12.43
CA GLY A 563 17.42 -17.80 12.30
C GLY A 563 17.68 -16.59 13.18
N LEU A 564 17.10 -15.47 12.76
CA LEU A 564 17.12 -14.22 13.50
C LEU A 564 15.72 -13.88 14.01
N THR A 565 15.70 -13.36 15.23
CA THR A 565 14.60 -12.57 15.76
C THR A 565 15.08 -11.12 15.84
N PRO A 566 14.17 -10.15 16.06
CA PRO A 566 14.53 -8.77 16.36
C PRO A 566 15.62 -8.60 17.43
N ASP A 567 15.80 -9.54 18.37
CA ASP A 567 16.76 -9.41 19.47
C ASP A 567 17.66 -10.63 19.72
N ALA A 568 17.48 -11.75 19.01
CA ALA A 568 18.25 -12.98 19.18
C ALA A 568 18.70 -13.62 17.84
N LEU A 569 19.77 -14.41 17.92
CA LEU A 569 20.18 -15.39 16.92
C LEU A 569 20.04 -16.78 17.53
N PHE A 570 19.50 -17.72 16.76
CA PHE A 570 19.36 -19.11 17.18
C PHE A 570 19.89 -20.07 16.11
N GLU A 571 20.38 -21.22 16.58
CA GLU A 571 20.80 -22.37 15.79
C GLU A 571 19.99 -23.59 16.21
N MET A 572 19.51 -24.37 15.25
CA MET A 572 18.68 -25.55 15.48
C MET A 572 19.20 -26.75 14.71
N ASP A 573 18.91 -27.93 15.25
CA ASP A 573 18.99 -29.17 14.50
C ASP A 573 17.71 -29.36 13.66
N PRO A 574 17.79 -29.35 12.31
CA PRO A 574 16.61 -29.47 11.48
C PRO A 574 15.96 -30.86 11.53
N ALA A 575 16.67 -31.91 11.94
CA ALA A 575 16.10 -33.24 12.02
C ALA A 575 15.14 -33.39 13.19
N THR A 576 15.47 -32.79 14.34
CA THR A 576 14.75 -32.97 15.61
C THR A 576 13.96 -31.73 16.05
N GLY A 577 14.25 -30.55 15.50
CA GLY A 577 13.70 -29.28 15.97
C GLY A 577 14.35 -28.77 17.25
N GLN A 578 15.41 -29.41 17.74
CA GLN A 578 16.09 -28.99 18.96
C GLN A 578 16.87 -27.70 18.73
N THR A 579 16.64 -26.70 19.59
CA THR A 579 17.51 -25.52 19.69
C THR A 579 18.85 -25.92 20.29
N LEU A 580 19.93 -25.69 19.55
CA LEU A 580 21.29 -26.00 19.95
C LEU A 580 21.93 -24.83 20.70
N ARG A 581 21.76 -23.62 20.18
CA ARG A 581 22.33 -22.39 20.75
C ARG A 581 21.42 -21.19 20.50
N THR A 582 21.42 -20.25 21.44
CA THR A 582 20.76 -18.95 21.32
C THR A 582 21.61 -17.86 21.94
N VAL A 583 21.73 -16.70 21.29
CA VAL A 583 22.35 -15.50 21.88
C VAL A 583 21.46 -14.28 21.66
N LYS A 584 21.20 -13.52 22.72
CA LYS A 584 20.59 -12.18 22.62
C LYS A 584 21.65 -11.19 22.12
N HIS A 585 21.34 -10.43 21.08
CA HIS A 585 22.25 -9.44 20.49
C HIS A 585 21.83 -8.00 20.71
N GLN A 586 20.57 -7.77 21.10
CA GLN A 586 20.06 -6.45 21.50
C GLN A 586 18.77 -6.60 22.31
N THR A 587 18.08 -5.48 22.60
CA THR A 587 16.76 -5.47 23.23
C THR A 587 15.70 -5.17 22.18
N TYR A 588 14.50 -5.74 22.35
CA TYR A 588 13.33 -5.38 21.55
C TYR A 588 12.10 -5.28 22.44
N ALA A 589 11.31 -4.22 22.26
CA ALA A 589 10.14 -3.93 23.09
C ALA A 589 8.91 -4.68 22.58
N TRP A 590 8.92 -6.01 22.73
CA TRP A 590 7.87 -6.93 22.28
C TRP A 590 6.47 -6.51 22.74
N GLN A 591 6.34 -6.09 24.00
CA GLN A 591 5.10 -5.65 24.63
C GLN A 591 4.50 -4.37 24.02
N ASN A 592 5.29 -3.60 23.27
CA ASN A 592 4.85 -2.37 22.60
C ASN A 592 4.48 -2.61 21.12
N GLN A 593 4.62 -3.85 20.61
CA GLN A 593 4.33 -4.15 19.23
C GLN A 593 2.90 -4.67 19.06
N THR A 594 2.27 -4.28 17.96
CA THR A 594 0.99 -4.84 17.49
C THR A 594 1.15 -5.73 16.26
N GLN A 595 2.37 -5.80 15.72
CA GLN A 595 2.74 -6.57 14.54
C GLN A 595 4.27 -6.65 14.39
N VAL A 596 4.77 -7.78 13.90
CA VAL A 596 6.15 -7.93 13.41
C VAL A 596 6.14 -8.92 12.25
N TRP A 597 6.17 -8.44 11.00
CA TRP A 597 6.10 -9.29 9.79
C TRP A 597 7.38 -9.28 8.95
N LEU A 598 8.09 -8.16 8.94
CA LEU A 598 9.34 -7.94 8.21
C LEU A 598 10.27 -7.13 9.09
N ASP A 599 11.27 -7.79 9.67
CA ASP A 599 12.41 -7.07 10.25
C ASP A 599 13.73 -7.78 10.01
N THR A 600 13.74 -9.11 9.87
CA THR A 600 14.98 -9.86 9.75
C THR A 600 15.22 -10.43 8.35
N ASN A 601 16.46 -10.35 7.88
CA ASN A 601 16.99 -11.15 6.78
C ASN A 601 18.26 -11.86 7.26
N ILE A 602 18.48 -13.11 6.88
CA ILE A 602 19.69 -13.87 7.21
C ILE A 602 20.10 -14.71 6.01
N GLU A 603 21.38 -14.66 5.68
CA GLU A 603 21.98 -15.38 4.56
C GLU A 603 23.28 -16.05 5.01
N PHE A 604 23.48 -17.31 4.62
CA PHE A 604 24.77 -17.97 4.79
C PHE A 604 25.62 -17.79 3.53
N HIS A 605 26.82 -17.25 3.69
CA HIS A 605 27.77 -17.08 2.58
C HIS A 605 29.21 -16.90 3.06
N ALA A 606 30.15 -17.49 2.33
CA ALA A 606 31.60 -17.43 2.60
C ALA A 606 31.95 -17.77 4.06
N GLY A 607 31.35 -18.84 4.59
CA GLY A 607 31.60 -19.35 5.95
C GLY A 607 30.98 -18.53 7.09
N ALA A 608 30.37 -17.38 6.79
CA ALA A 608 29.72 -16.50 7.77
C ALA A 608 28.21 -16.38 7.53
N LEU A 609 27.50 -15.93 8.56
CA LEU A 609 26.12 -15.46 8.43
C LEU A 609 26.12 -13.95 8.19
N TRP A 610 25.21 -13.47 7.37
CA TRP A 610 24.99 -12.06 7.08
C TRP A 610 23.55 -11.73 7.41
N GLY A 611 23.35 -10.84 8.36
CA GLY A 611 22.05 -10.59 8.97
C GLY A 611 21.64 -9.14 8.89
N LYS A 612 20.37 -8.86 8.56
CA LYS A 612 19.73 -7.56 8.76
C LYS A 612 18.69 -7.68 9.87
N VAL A 613 18.67 -6.75 10.82
CA VAL A 613 17.72 -6.72 11.95
C VAL A 613 17.68 -5.33 12.60
N GLN A 614 16.51 -4.83 13.00
CA GLN A 614 16.30 -3.49 13.57
C GLN A 614 17.04 -2.36 12.82
N GLY A 615 16.99 -2.40 11.49
CA GLY A 615 17.63 -1.40 10.63
C GLY A 615 19.16 -1.52 10.50
N LYS A 616 19.79 -2.56 11.06
CA LYS A 616 21.24 -2.73 11.07
C LYS A 616 21.62 -3.99 10.31
N VAL A 617 22.77 -3.95 9.62
CA VAL A 617 23.32 -5.10 8.88
C VAL A 617 24.61 -5.54 9.54
N TYR A 618 24.78 -6.86 9.66
CA TYR A 618 25.84 -7.49 10.41
C TYR A 618 26.50 -8.61 9.61
N ARG A 619 27.81 -8.76 9.82
CA ARG A 619 28.51 -10.03 9.63
C ARG A 619 28.48 -10.77 10.96
N ILE A 620 28.09 -12.03 10.95
CA ILE A 620 27.89 -12.85 12.14
C ILE A 620 28.83 -14.05 12.05
N ASP A 621 29.70 -14.17 13.05
CA ASP A 621 30.53 -15.35 13.24
C ASP A 621 29.69 -16.48 13.84
N ARG A 622 29.60 -17.63 13.15
CA ARG A 622 28.77 -18.76 13.58
C ARG A 622 29.31 -19.49 14.80
N ALA A 623 30.64 -19.57 14.94
CA ALA A 623 31.26 -20.31 16.03
C ALA A 623 31.10 -19.54 17.34
N ALA A 624 31.36 -18.24 17.31
CA ALA A 624 31.25 -17.34 18.46
C ALA A 624 29.85 -16.74 18.65
N MET A 625 28.95 -16.88 17.68
CA MET A 625 27.67 -16.15 17.59
C MET A 625 27.83 -14.63 17.76
N LYS A 626 28.95 -14.09 17.24
CA LYS A 626 29.35 -12.70 17.44
C LYS A 626 28.96 -11.82 16.26
N PHE A 627 28.28 -10.71 16.56
CA PHE A 627 27.83 -9.73 15.59
C PHE A 627 28.88 -8.65 15.34
N THR A 628 29.20 -8.40 14.08
CA THR A 628 30.03 -7.26 13.63
C THR A 628 29.16 -6.36 12.77
N LEU A 629 28.89 -5.14 13.24
CA LEU A 629 28.09 -4.16 12.50
C LEU A 629 28.80 -3.75 11.20
N ILE A 630 28.07 -3.79 10.09
CA ILE A 630 28.53 -3.35 8.77
C ILE A 630 28.00 -1.95 8.48
N THR A 631 26.67 -1.78 8.51
CA THR A 631 26.03 -0.51 8.15
C THR A 631 24.61 -0.39 8.73
N ARG A 632 24.09 0.84 8.75
CA ARG A 632 22.74 1.23 9.16
C ARG A 632 22.44 2.67 8.71
N PRO A 633 21.18 3.06 8.47
CA PRO A 633 19.97 2.23 8.50
C PRO A 633 19.71 1.50 7.17
N ILE A 634 19.30 0.23 7.23
CA ILE A 634 18.95 -0.61 6.06
C ILE A 634 17.59 -1.29 6.25
N SER A 635 16.78 -1.35 5.21
CA SER A 635 15.48 -2.01 5.21
C SER A 635 15.55 -3.46 4.72
N ASN A 636 16.31 -3.73 3.66
CA ASN A 636 16.38 -5.05 3.01
C ASN A 636 17.83 -5.46 2.72
N LEU A 637 18.07 -6.77 2.72
CA LEU A 637 19.34 -7.41 2.41
C LEU A 637 19.09 -8.64 1.52
N VAL A 638 19.85 -8.79 0.45
CA VAL A 638 19.88 -10.00 -0.38
C VAL A 638 21.30 -10.30 -0.83
N LYS A 639 21.63 -11.58 -1.01
CA LYS A 639 22.89 -12.00 -1.65
C LYS A 639 22.72 -12.02 -3.18
N GLY A 640 23.60 -11.31 -3.88
CA GLY A 640 23.68 -11.33 -5.33
C GLY A 640 24.41 -12.55 -5.89
N PRO A 641 24.31 -12.77 -7.21
CA PRO A 641 24.95 -13.92 -7.88
C PRO A 641 26.47 -13.75 -8.01
N ASP A 642 26.98 -12.54 -7.84
CA ASP A 642 28.40 -12.19 -7.77
C ASP A 642 29.03 -12.44 -6.39
N GLY A 643 28.29 -13.01 -5.44
CA GLY A 643 28.75 -13.29 -4.08
C GLY A 643 28.76 -12.06 -3.16
N HIS A 644 28.25 -10.92 -3.62
CA HIS A 644 28.17 -9.71 -2.80
C HIS A 644 26.77 -9.50 -2.22
N LEU A 645 26.66 -8.59 -1.25
CA LEU A 645 25.40 -8.29 -0.60
C LEU A 645 24.79 -7.02 -1.18
N TYR A 646 23.52 -7.06 -1.52
CA TYR A 646 22.76 -5.91 -2.00
C TYR A 646 21.80 -5.44 -0.91
N LEU A 647 21.77 -4.13 -0.71
CA LEU A 647 21.15 -3.48 0.43
C LEU A 647 20.26 -2.35 -0.09
N SER A 648 19.13 -2.13 0.59
CA SER A 648 18.28 -0.99 0.28
C SER A 648 17.78 -0.27 1.51
N ARG A 649 17.59 1.04 1.41
CA ARG A 649 16.90 1.87 2.40
C ARG A 649 16.02 2.88 1.67
N VAL A 650 14.70 2.76 1.85
CA VAL A 650 13.73 3.56 1.09
C VAL A 650 13.96 3.29 -0.41
N GLU A 651 14.23 4.28 -1.25
CA GLU A 651 14.58 4.12 -2.67
C GLU A 651 16.08 3.89 -2.93
N ASN A 652 16.93 4.14 -1.94
CA ASN A 652 18.39 4.03 -2.08
C ASN A 652 18.82 2.57 -2.14
N PHE A 653 19.77 2.30 -3.03
CA PHE A 653 20.32 0.99 -3.31
C PHE A 653 21.84 1.00 -3.19
N SER A 654 22.41 -0.08 -2.67
CA SER A 654 23.84 -0.18 -2.37
C SER A 654 24.30 -1.63 -2.47
N THR A 655 25.60 -1.83 -2.66
CA THR A 655 26.25 -3.13 -2.51
C THR A 655 27.28 -3.09 -1.40
N TYR A 656 27.42 -4.18 -0.65
CA TYR A 656 28.56 -4.45 0.20
C TYR A 656 29.37 -5.58 -0.42
N ARG A 657 30.51 -5.19 -1.00
CA ARG A 657 31.43 -6.11 -1.66
C ARG A 657 32.32 -6.77 -0.62
N ILE A 658 32.21 -8.08 -0.47
CA ILE A 658 32.97 -8.85 0.51
C ILE A 658 34.45 -8.87 0.10
N CYS A 659 35.35 -8.56 1.03
CA CYS A 659 36.78 -8.55 0.75
C CYS A 659 37.33 -9.97 0.55
N GLY A 660 38.11 -10.19 -0.51
CA GLY A 660 38.82 -11.45 -0.74
C GLY A 660 37.94 -12.62 -1.20
N SER A 661 36.73 -12.33 -1.68
CA SER A 661 35.85 -13.27 -2.38
C SER A 661 36.25 -13.48 -3.82
#